data_AF-A0A290QC51-F1
#
_entry.id   AF-A0A290QC51-F1
#
_cell.length_a   1.000
_cell.length_b   1.000
_cell.length_c   1.000
_cell.angle_alpha   90.00
_cell.angle_beta   90.00
_cell.angle_gamma   90.00
#
_symmetry.space_group_name_H-M   'P 1'
#
loop_
_entity.id
_entity.type
_entity.pdbx_description
1 polymer ?
#
loop_
_entity_poly.entity_id
_entity_poly.type
_entity_poly.pdbx_seq_one_letter_code
_entity_poly.pdbx_strand_id
1 'polypeptide(L)'
;MTPMIHLRRLSFWFLFTVAAWPVAAQTPRSLLMEPIVAETAESGAVALVEKGRAAAIHVSVNDWAGVLRAARDLQADVERVSGVKPGFFAGAENVKSGEEESVVVIVGTLGRSALIDDLVARGKLKAEEIRGKWETFVIETVEAPLPGVKRALVIAGSDKRGTIYGVYEVSQQIGVSPWYWWADVSVAKRAEIFVKAGRFTSGEPVVKYRGIFLNDEAPALTGWAAEKFGGLNSQFYGKVFELMLRLRANYLWPAMWNNAFNEDDPENARLADEYGIVMGTSHHEPMVRSQQEWAKHGKGPWDYAKNEDGLKEFWSDGVRRNRAFESMVTLGMRGDGDEPMSEAANVALLEKIVADQRAILAKEVNADVTRVPQLWALYKEVQEYYERGMRVPDDVTLLWCDDNWGNLRRLPTEAERKRPGGAGVYYHFDYVGGPRNYKWLNVTPISKVWEQMHLAWQHEATRIWIVNVGDLKPMEFPIEFFLTYAWNPARWPYEKLGEYSRTWAAREFGEKHAGEIAALINGYTKLNRRRTPELLSPETFSLVNEREAERVLAEWTDLAERARKVDAALPEEARAAFLQLVLHPVEACANLNEMLVAAGRNRLHASQGRASAKAEGEWVRTLFAKDAAFTRRWDAMLDGKWRRMMDQIHIGYTIWQQPSASIMPAVTEVQVGEAGRLAIAVEGDVAARPGNYPVSAVAKLPELNAFKPGQTRWVEIFNRGAGRVAFTVETSEPWLRVMPASGELGPDVRVEVGANWSEVPAGERVARVLVKSADGQTLRVDVPVVKRNATGVKGFVETDRQVAMEALNFSRAVSGGGVEWKTLEGFGRMAGGVRAFPVTAKAVVPGGDSARLEYDVHLFSTGDVKVELHCAPSLDFLPGQPLSVAVSFDDAAPQVVKLGTWTSDATWEKAVAESVRRVLTTHRVERAGAHVLKIWCVTPGVVIERVVIDAGGVRPSYLGPRESRQVGTVNGRAAELARPRGDANSMLAHEQLVQKARAGRIDVYFLGDSITRRWGGTDYPDFLVHWKKNFHGWNAGNFGWGGDTTKNILWRITQGELDGVNPKVIVLLAGTNDLGKTPKPGAVADVVTGIATILEVCQAKAPEATIVLMGIFPRNDGERANAAINEVNEQIAKLADGKAVRFLNINDQLADAQGKLFEGVAVDKLHLSLKGYEVWAKNLKPMLTELLGPPAKVDVAPPPTGDPSAKPKAKAVTESKS
;
A
#
# COMPACT_ATOMS: atom_id res chain seq x y z
N MET A 1 -54.91 -20.13 -14.69
CA MET A 1 -55.63 -20.20 -15.98
C MET A 1 -55.15 -19.05 -16.87
N THR A 2 -54.45 -19.39 -17.96
CA THR A 2 -54.09 -18.56 -19.14
C THR A 2 -55.36 -18.12 -19.92
N PRO A 3 -55.34 -17.25 -20.97
CA PRO A 3 -54.30 -17.01 -22.01
C PRO A 3 -54.01 -15.51 -22.35
N MET A 4 -52.79 -15.12 -22.76
CA MET A 4 -52.20 -15.10 -24.11
C MET A 4 -53.05 -14.43 -25.23
N ILE A 5 -52.59 -13.26 -25.71
CA ILE A 5 -52.79 -12.77 -27.09
C ILE A 5 -51.49 -12.11 -27.60
N HIS A 6 -51.02 -12.57 -28.77
CA HIS A 6 -49.94 -12.04 -29.59
C HIS A 6 -50.31 -10.74 -30.31
N LEU A 7 -49.34 -9.85 -30.60
CA LEU A 7 -49.20 -9.25 -31.94
C LEU A 7 -47.77 -8.69 -32.22
N ARG A 8 -47.13 -9.30 -33.24
CA ARG A 8 -46.25 -8.76 -34.29
C ARG A 8 -45.05 -7.84 -33.93
N ARG A 9 -43.84 -8.39 -34.05
CA ARG A 9 -42.57 -7.68 -34.23
C ARG A 9 -42.35 -7.32 -35.71
N LEU A 10 -42.06 -6.06 -36.00
CA LEU A 10 -41.36 -5.63 -37.22
C LEU A 10 -39.86 -5.54 -36.90
N SER A 11 -39.06 -6.27 -37.66
CA SER A 11 -37.59 -6.26 -37.57
C SER A 11 -37.03 -5.08 -38.37
N PHE A 12 -36.41 -4.11 -37.69
CA PHE A 12 -35.47 -3.17 -38.30
C PHE A 12 -34.04 -3.64 -38.01
N TRP A 13 -33.34 -4.06 -39.06
CA TRP A 13 -31.90 -4.32 -39.03
C TRP A 13 -31.17 -2.97 -39.04
N PHE A 14 -30.61 -2.57 -37.90
CA PHE A 14 -29.57 -1.54 -37.85
C PHE A 14 -28.21 -2.25 -37.87
N LEU A 15 -27.52 -2.19 -39.02
CA LEU A 15 -26.08 -2.46 -39.08
C LEU A 15 -25.37 -1.36 -38.28
N PHE A 16 -25.00 -1.66 -37.03
CA PHE A 16 -23.97 -0.90 -36.34
C PHE A 16 -22.60 -1.37 -36.86
N THR A 17 -22.01 -0.60 -37.78
CA THR A 17 -20.58 -0.62 -38.01
C THR A 17 -19.91 -0.02 -36.77
N VAL A 18 -19.52 -0.89 -35.84
CA VAL A 18 -18.65 -0.53 -34.72
C VAL A 18 -17.28 -0.22 -35.31
N ALA A 19 -16.99 1.07 -35.51
CA ALA A 19 -15.63 1.52 -35.74
C ALA A 19 -14.85 1.30 -34.44
N ALA A 20 -14.14 0.17 -34.35
CA ALA A 20 -13.17 -0.08 -33.30
C ALA A 20 -12.09 1.01 -33.36
N TRP A 21 -12.13 1.95 -32.41
CA TRP A 21 -11.02 2.87 -32.22
C TRP A 21 -9.83 2.07 -31.69
N PRO A 22 -8.62 2.22 -32.26
CA PRO A 22 -7.45 1.56 -31.73
C PRO A 22 -7.17 2.14 -30.34
N VAL A 23 -7.43 1.34 -29.31
CA VAL A 23 -6.84 1.56 -27.99
C VAL A 23 -5.34 1.53 -28.21
N ALA A 24 -4.64 2.62 -27.86
CA ALA A 24 -3.18 2.65 -27.93
C ALA A 24 -2.65 1.40 -27.20
N ALA A 25 -1.91 0.55 -27.93
CA ALA A 25 -1.38 -0.68 -27.40
C ALA A 25 -0.45 -0.33 -26.23
N GLN A 26 -0.80 -0.79 -25.03
CA GLN A 26 -0.06 -0.47 -23.81
C GLN A 26 1.38 -0.99 -23.91
N THR A 27 2.38 -0.22 -23.46
CA THR A 27 3.74 -0.77 -23.34
C THR A 27 3.74 -1.83 -22.21
N PRO A 28 4.02 -3.10 -22.50
CA PRO A 28 4.04 -4.18 -21.50
C PRO A 28 5.23 -3.98 -20.56
N ARG A 29 5.07 -4.32 -19.28
CA ARG A 29 6.08 -4.06 -18.25
C ARG A 29 6.50 -5.33 -17.50
N SER A 30 7.81 -5.47 -17.31
CA SER A 30 8.42 -6.46 -16.42
C SER A 30 8.75 -5.82 -15.07
N LEU A 31 8.59 -6.60 -14.00
CA LEU A 31 8.98 -6.19 -12.65
C LEU A 31 10.49 -6.37 -12.45
N LEU A 32 11.17 -7.24 -13.20
CA LEU A 32 12.58 -7.58 -12.98
C LEU A 32 13.52 -7.06 -14.05
N MET A 33 13.01 -6.68 -15.23
CA MET A 33 13.81 -6.18 -16.34
C MET A 33 13.22 -4.89 -16.91
N GLU A 34 14.04 -4.16 -17.66
CA GLU A 34 13.59 -3.02 -18.46
C GLU A 34 12.74 -3.50 -19.66
N PRO A 35 11.92 -2.62 -20.28
CA PRO A 35 11.09 -3.01 -21.41
C PRO A 35 11.90 -3.42 -22.64
N ILE A 36 11.77 -4.68 -23.07
CA ILE A 36 12.47 -5.23 -24.24
C ILE A 36 11.61 -5.24 -25.52
N VAL A 37 10.29 -5.05 -25.41
CA VAL A 37 9.38 -4.96 -26.55
C VAL A 37 9.15 -3.49 -26.93
N ALA A 38 9.19 -3.18 -28.23
CA ALA A 38 8.91 -1.87 -28.80
C ALA A 38 7.48 -1.82 -29.37
N GLU A 39 6.89 -0.62 -29.36
CA GLU A 39 5.54 -0.38 -29.92
C GLU A 39 5.54 -0.30 -31.45
N THR A 40 6.68 0.07 -32.04
CA THR A 40 6.87 0.22 -33.48
C THR A 40 8.19 -0.41 -33.90
N ALA A 41 8.34 -0.70 -35.20
CA ALA A 41 9.59 -1.19 -35.75
C ALA A 41 10.75 -0.19 -35.50
N GLU A 42 11.81 -0.67 -34.85
CA GLU A 42 13.05 0.07 -34.60
C GLU A 42 14.22 -0.57 -35.36
N SER A 43 15.28 0.20 -35.61
CA SER A 43 16.49 -0.34 -36.26
C SER A 43 17.11 -1.44 -35.40
N GLY A 44 17.42 -2.59 -36.01
CA GLY A 44 17.99 -3.73 -35.29
C GLY A 44 16.98 -4.62 -34.55
N ALA A 45 15.71 -4.21 -34.42
CA ALA A 45 14.70 -4.98 -33.71
C ALA A 45 14.34 -6.31 -34.41
N VAL A 46 13.95 -7.32 -33.63
CA VAL A 46 13.42 -8.59 -34.13
C VAL A 46 11.90 -8.49 -34.20
N ALA A 47 11.33 -8.63 -35.40
CA ALA A 47 9.89 -8.74 -35.58
C ALA A 47 9.44 -10.16 -35.18
N LEU A 48 8.84 -10.28 -33.98
CA LEU A 48 8.21 -11.52 -33.56
C LEU A 48 6.91 -11.76 -34.34
N VAL A 49 6.15 -10.70 -34.60
CA VAL A 49 4.98 -10.71 -35.47
C VAL A 49 4.97 -9.42 -36.28
N GLU A 50 4.83 -9.51 -37.59
CA GLU A 50 4.69 -8.35 -38.49
C GLU A 50 3.86 -8.77 -39.72
N LYS A 51 2.93 -7.92 -40.16
CA LYS A 51 2.12 -8.15 -41.38
C LYS A 51 1.46 -9.54 -41.45
N GLY A 52 0.96 -10.04 -40.32
CA GLY A 52 0.28 -11.34 -40.23
C GLY A 52 1.21 -12.56 -40.31
N ARG A 53 2.53 -12.38 -40.24
CA ARG A 53 3.52 -13.46 -40.18
C ARG A 53 4.23 -13.43 -38.82
N ALA A 54 4.50 -14.60 -38.25
CA ALA A 54 5.19 -14.74 -36.97
C ALA A 54 6.54 -15.45 -37.15
N ALA A 55 7.57 -14.98 -36.44
CA ALA A 55 8.90 -15.59 -36.46
C ALA A 55 8.83 -17.02 -35.90
N ALA A 56 9.40 -17.98 -36.62
CA ALA A 56 9.45 -19.38 -36.21
C ALA A 56 10.27 -19.57 -34.92
N ILE A 57 9.80 -20.45 -34.03
CA ILE A 57 10.51 -20.83 -32.80
C ILE A 57 11.30 -22.11 -33.05
N HIS A 58 12.61 -22.02 -32.89
CA HIS A 58 13.56 -23.13 -32.98
C HIS A 58 14.06 -23.50 -31.59
N VAL A 59 13.95 -24.79 -31.24
CA VAL A 59 14.45 -25.36 -29.99
C VAL A 59 15.13 -26.69 -30.27
N SER A 60 16.20 -27.02 -29.55
CA SER A 60 16.87 -28.32 -29.70
C SER A 60 15.99 -29.44 -29.16
N VAL A 61 15.84 -30.53 -29.91
CA VAL A 61 15.16 -31.76 -29.42
C VAL A 61 15.94 -32.44 -28.29
N ASN A 62 17.24 -32.18 -28.19
CA ASN A 62 18.12 -32.71 -27.14
C ASN A 62 18.18 -31.80 -25.89
N ASP A 63 17.44 -30.69 -25.89
CA ASP A 63 17.28 -29.85 -24.70
C ASP A 63 16.37 -30.54 -23.66
N TRP A 64 16.18 -29.90 -22.51
CA TRP A 64 15.28 -30.40 -21.47
C TRP A 64 13.82 -30.41 -21.93
N ALA A 65 13.06 -31.47 -21.61
CA ALA A 65 11.63 -31.55 -21.91
C ALA A 65 10.84 -30.33 -21.40
N GLY A 66 11.16 -29.85 -20.19
CA GLY A 66 10.58 -28.62 -19.63
C GLY A 66 10.88 -27.35 -20.43
N VAL A 67 12.02 -27.28 -21.12
CA VAL A 67 12.37 -26.17 -22.03
C VAL A 67 11.54 -26.24 -23.31
N LEU A 68 11.38 -27.42 -23.91
CA LEU A 68 10.51 -27.60 -25.08
C LEU A 68 9.06 -27.23 -24.72
N ARG A 69 8.60 -27.62 -23.54
CA ARG A 69 7.28 -27.27 -23.00
C ARG A 69 7.12 -25.75 -22.83
N ALA A 70 8.07 -25.06 -22.18
CA ALA A 70 8.01 -23.61 -22.03
C ALA A 70 8.05 -22.88 -23.39
N ALA A 71 8.83 -23.38 -24.36
CA ALA A 71 8.83 -22.84 -25.72
C ALA A 71 7.46 -23.00 -26.43
N ARG A 72 6.71 -24.07 -26.12
CA ARG A 72 5.32 -24.23 -26.57
C ARG A 72 4.37 -23.23 -25.90
N ASP A 73 4.60 -22.92 -24.63
CA ASP A 73 3.84 -21.85 -23.97
C ASP A 73 4.10 -20.50 -24.64
N LEU A 74 5.35 -20.18 -24.99
CA LEU A 74 5.66 -18.96 -25.76
C LEU A 74 4.98 -18.95 -27.13
N GLN A 75 4.93 -20.09 -27.83
CA GLN A 75 4.17 -20.21 -29.08
C GLN A 75 2.69 -19.84 -28.88
N ALA A 76 2.07 -20.38 -27.83
CA ALA A 76 0.68 -20.11 -27.48
C ALA A 76 0.46 -18.67 -26.97
N ASP A 77 1.45 -18.09 -26.28
CA ASP A 77 1.40 -16.72 -25.78
C ASP A 77 1.47 -15.71 -26.94
N VAL A 78 2.34 -15.93 -27.94
CA VAL A 78 2.38 -15.14 -29.17
C VAL A 78 1.06 -15.23 -29.94
N GLU A 79 0.48 -16.43 -30.04
CA GLU A 79 -0.85 -16.63 -30.64
C GLU A 79 -1.95 -15.90 -29.84
N ARG A 80 -1.87 -15.93 -28.49
CA ARG A 80 -2.84 -15.25 -27.63
C ARG A 80 -2.79 -13.74 -27.79
N VAL A 81 -1.61 -13.16 -27.95
CA VAL A 81 -1.43 -11.71 -28.15
C VAL A 81 -1.80 -11.30 -29.57
N SER A 82 -1.35 -12.05 -30.59
CA SER A 82 -1.42 -11.59 -31.98
C SER A 82 -2.52 -12.22 -32.84
N GLY A 83 -3.05 -13.37 -32.43
CA GLY A 83 -3.90 -14.21 -33.27
C GLY A 83 -3.15 -14.99 -34.36
N VAL A 84 -1.81 -14.85 -34.43
CA VAL A 84 -0.96 -15.57 -35.40
C VAL A 84 -0.15 -16.62 -34.66
N LYS A 85 -0.26 -17.89 -35.08
CA LYS A 85 0.49 -19.00 -34.49
C LYS A 85 1.89 -19.10 -35.11
N PRO A 86 2.98 -18.93 -34.34
CA PRO A 86 4.34 -19.13 -34.85
C PRO A 86 4.57 -20.56 -35.34
N GLY A 87 5.44 -20.74 -36.35
CA GLY A 87 6.02 -22.05 -36.64
C GLY A 87 6.83 -22.57 -35.45
N PHE A 88 6.93 -23.89 -35.27
CA PHE A 88 7.72 -24.48 -34.19
C PHE A 88 8.51 -25.68 -34.69
N PHE A 89 9.82 -25.62 -34.52
CA PHE A 89 10.77 -26.58 -35.05
C PHE A 89 11.65 -27.13 -33.93
N ALA A 90 11.50 -28.44 -33.66
CA ALA A 90 12.34 -29.19 -32.74
C ALA A 90 13.09 -30.27 -33.52
N GLY A 91 14.39 -30.06 -33.76
CA GLY A 91 15.24 -31.00 -34.52
C GLY A 91 16.56 -30.37 -34.97
N ALA A 92 17.58 -31.20 -35.19
CA ALA A 92 18.81 -30.76 -35.85
C ALA A 92 18.54 -30.58 -37.35
N GLU A 93 19.00 -29.47 -37.94
CA GLU A 93 19.21 -29.31 -39.40
C GLU A 93 18.03 -28.92 -40.32
N ASN A 94 17.01 -28.17 -39.90
CA ASN A 94 16.16 -27.50 -40.90
C ASN A 94 15.68 -26.12 -40.43
N VAL A 95 16.59 -25.14 -40.39
CA VAL A 95 16.19 -23.82 -40.90
C VAL A 95 16.26 -23.97 -42.41
N LYS A 96 15.13 -24.22 -43.08
CA LYS A 96 15.14 -24.35 -44.55
C LYS A 96 15.58 -23.01 -45.13
N SER A 97 16.78 -22.98 -45.70
CA SER A 97 17.26 -21.88 -46.53
C SER A 97 16.48 -21.88 -47.84
N GLY A 98 15.33 -21.22 -47.86
CA GLY A 98 14.48 -21.15 -49.05
C GLY A 98 13.22 -20.34 -48.80
N GLU A 99 13.26 -19.09 -49.26
CA GLU A 99 12.14 -18.14 -49.44
C GLU A 99 11.49 -17.57 -48.16
N GLU A 100 11.68 -16.25 -47.99
CA GLU A 100 10.95 -15.31 -47.11
C GLU A 100 11.11 -15.33 -45.56
N GLU A 101 11.66 -16.35 -44.89
CA GLU A 101 11.91 -16.30 -43.44
C GLU A 101 13.25 -15.62 -43.07
N SER A 102 13.28 -14.29 -43.02
CA SER A 102 14.49 -13.56 -42.64
C SER A 102 14.74 -13.49 -41.11
N VAL A 103 13.76 -13.81 -40.26
CA VAL A 103 13.82 -13.60 -38.80
C VAL A 103 13.24 -14.80 -38.03
N VAL A 104 13.95 -15.29 -37.00
CA VAL A 104 13.54 -16.44 -36.17
C VAL A 104 13.74 -16.20 -34.66
N VAL A 105 13.20 -17.09 -33.82
CA VAL A 105 13.48 -17.18 -32.38
C VAL A 105 14.25 -18.47 -32.10
N ILE A 106 15.38 -18.40 -31.40
CA ILE A 106 16.19 -19.56 -31.01
C ILE A 106 16.17 -19.68 -29.50
N VAL A 107 15.69 -20.81 -28.98
CA VAL A 107 15.64 -21.10 -27.54
C VAL A 107 16.57 -22.28 -27.23
N GLY A 108 17.39 -22.17 -26.19
CA GLY A 108 18.12 -23.34 -25.71
C GLY A 108 18.96 -23.12 -24.46
N THR A 109 19.40 -24.24 -23.89
CA THR A 109 20.25 -24.30 -22.70
C THR A 109 21.70 -24.53 -23.10
N LEU A 110 22.63 -23.79 -22.48
CA LEU A 110 24.06 -23.94 -22.71
C LEU A 110 24.52 -25.37 -22.39
N GLY A 111 25.31 -25.99 -23.27
CA GLY A 111 25.80 -27.37 -23.13
C GLY A 111 24.77 -28.47 -23.41
N ARG A 112 23.55 -28.11 -23.83
CA ARG A 112 22.46 -29.04 -24.23
C ARG A 112 21.94 -28.74 -25.64
N SER A 113 21.88 -27.47 -26.00
CA SER A 113 21.46 -27.02 -27.33
C SER A 113 22.66 -26.80 -28.24
N ALA A 114 22.83 -27.68 -29.23
CA ALA A 114 23.90 -27.55 -30.23
C ALA A 114 23.83 -26.22 -31.01
N LEU A 115 22.63 -25.64 -31.19
CA LEU A 115 22.46 -24.32 -31.81
C LEU A 115 23.05 -23.20 -30.94
N ILE A 116 22.81 -23.23 -29.62
CA ILE A 116 23.37 -22.25 -28.69
C ILE A 116 24.88 -22.42 -28.59
N ASP A 117 25.37 -23.66 -28.49
CA ASP A 117 26.80 -23.94 -28.38
C ASP A 117 27.56 -23.53 -29.65
N ASP A 118 27.00 -23.72 -30.85
CA ASP A 118 27.59 -23.24 -32.11
C ASP A 118 27.62 -21.70 -32.19
N LEU A 119 26.56 -21.01 -31.76
CA LEU A 119 26.56 -19.55 -31.69
C LEU A 119 27.64 -19.03 -30.74
N VAL A 120 27.87 -19.70 -29.61
CA VAL A 120 28.96 -19.37 -28.69
C VAL A 120 30.33 -19.66 -29.31
N ALA A 121 30.51 -20.82 -29.93
CA ALA A 121 31.77 -21.22 -30.57
C ALA A 121 32.18 -20.28 -31.70
N ARG A 122 31.22 -19.72 -32.45
CA ARG A 122 31.45 -18.73 -33.51
C ARG A 122 31.59 -17.29 -33.01
N GLY A 123 31.52 -17.06 -31.70
CA GLY A 123 31.58 -15.73 -31.09
C GLY A 123 30.36 -14.85 -31.41
N LYS A 124 29.23 -15.45 -31.80
CA LYS A 124 27.97 -14.78 -32.11
C LYS A 124 27.09 -14.56 -30.87
N LEU A 125 27.26 -15.38 -29.84
CA LEU A 125 26.62 -15.25 -28.54
C LEU A 125 27.68 -15.28 -27.44
N LYS A 126 27.67 -14.30 -26.54
CA LYS A 126 28.55 -14.26 -25.36
C LYS A 126 27.95 -15.04 -24.19
N ALA A 127 28.65 -16.03 -23.65
CA ALA A 127 28.13 -16.94 -22.63
C ALA A 127 28.68 -16.71 -21.21
N GLU A 128 29.58 -15.74 -21.03
CA GLU A 128 30.31 -15.51 -19.78
C GLU A 128 29.38 -15.19 -18.60
N GLU A 129 28.28 -14.48 -18.88
CA GLU A 129 27.31 -14.08 -17.85
C GLU A 129 26.39 -15.20 -17.40
N ILE A 130 26.32 -16.32 -18.13
CA ILE A 130 25.44 -17.46 -17.83
C ILE A 130 26.20 -18.74 -17.52
N ARG A 131 27.44 -18.91 -18.00
CA ARG A 131 28.21 -20.14 -17.84
C ARG A 131 28.48 -20.44 -16.35
N GLY A 132 28.00 -21.60 -15.90
CA GLY A 132 28.23 -22.10 -14.53
C GLY A 132 27.42 -21.39 -13.44
N LYS A 133 26.51 -20.48 -13.80
CA LYS A 133 25.65 -19.76 -12.85
C LYS A 133 24.30 -20.45 -12.66
N TRP A 134 23.67 -20.18 -11.52
CA TRP A 134 22.35 -20.73 -11.19
C TRP A 134 21.23 -19.91 -11.85
N GLU A 135 20.40 -20.57 -12.64
CA GLU A 135 19.10 -20.08 -13.12
C GLU A 135 19.10 -18.73 -13.84
N THR A 136 20.20 -18.37 -14.51
CA THR A 136 20.30 -17.11 -15.23
C THR A 136 20.21 -17.31 -16.73
N PHE A 137 19.94 -16.23 -17.45
CA PHE A 137 19.69 -16.27 -18.89
C PHE A 137 20.08 -14.96 -19.55
N VAL A 138 20.18 -15.02 -20.87
CA VAL A 138 20.31 -13.85 -21.74
C VAL A 138 19.26 -13.93 -22.85
N ILE A 139 18.69 -12.77 -23.17
CA ILE A 139 17.86 -12.54 -24.35
C ILE A 139 18.64 -11.59 -25.24
N GLU A 140 19.06 -12.04 -26.42
CA GLU A 140 19.95 -11.27 -27.30
C GLU A 140 19.49 -11.30 -28.75
N THR A 141 19.51 -10.15 -29.41
CA THR A 141 19.33 -10.07 -30.85
C THR A 141 20.65 -10.37 -31.56
N VAL A 142 20.68 -11.42 -32.39
CA VAL A 142 21.90 -11.86 -33.09
C VAL A 142 21.73 -11.70 -34.61
N GLU A 143 22.69 -11.03 -35.24
CA GLU A 143 22.76 -10.85 -36.70
C GLU A 143 23.46 -12.02 -37.39
N ALA A 144 22.87 -12.47 -38.51
CA ALA A 144 23.30 -13.63 -39.28
C ALA A 144 23.68 -14.82 -38.37
N PRO A 145 22.73 -15.33 -37.55
CA PRO A 145 23.01 -16.37 -36.56
C PRO A 145 23.30 -17.72 -37.23
N LEU A 146 22.65 -17.99 -38.36
CA LEU A 146 22.77 -19.22 -39.15
C LEU A 146 22.73 -18.86 -40.64
N PRO A 147 23.31 -19.67 -41.55
CA PRO A 147 23.15 -19.47 -42.98
C PRO A 147 21.68 -19.36 -43.39
N GLY A 148 21.32 -18.32 -44.15
CA GLY A 148 19.94 -18.07 -44.58
C GLY A 148 19.05 -17.32 -43.59
N VAL A 149 19.48 -17.14 -42.32
CA VAL A 149 18.77 -16.33 -41.32
C VAL A 149 19.40 -14.94 -41.26
N LYS A 150 18.61 -13.88 -41.43
CA LYS A 150 19.12 -12.50 -41.32
C LYS A 150 19.33 -12.13 -39.84
N ARG A 151 18.36 -12.43 -38.98
CA ARG A 151 18.40 -12.08 -37.55
C ARG A 151 17.67 -13.11 -36.69
N ALA A 152 18.11 -13.32 -35.46
CA ALA A 152 17.35 -14.09 -34.47
C ALA A 152 17.19 -13.35 -33.14
N LEU A 153 16.09 -13.61 -32.45
CA LEU A 153 16.02 -13.45 -31.00
C LEU A 153 16.52 -14.73 -30.35
N VAL A 154 17.65 -14.68 -29.67
CA VAL A 154 18.24 -15.82 -28.97
C VAL A 154 17.90 -15.73 -27.49
N ILE A 155 17.29 -16.78 -26.95
CA ILE A 155 17.00 -16.97 -25.52
C ILE A 155 17.87 -18.13 -25.03
N ALA A 156 18.93 -17.80 -24.29
CA ALA A 156 19.91 -18.77 -23.82
C ALA A 156 19.99 -18.79 -22.29
N GLY A 157 19.75 -19.95 -21.68
CA GLY A 157 19.85 -20.15 -20.23
C GLY A 157 21.12 -20.88 -19.80
N SER A 158 21.54 -20.64 -18.55
CA SER A 158 22.64 -21.36 -17.88
C SER A 158 22.30 -22.81 -17.59
N ASP A 159 21.04 -23.08 -17.30
CA ASP A 159 20.46 -24.37 -16.95
C ASP A 159 18.98 -24.45 -17.40
N LYS A 160 18.31 -25.57 -17.08
CA LYS A 160 16.90 -25.83 -17.43
C LYS A 160 15.99 -24.66 -17.05
N ARG A 161 16.09 -24.16 -15.81
CA ARG A 161 15.21 -23.11 -15.28
C ARG A 161 15.60 -21.74 -15.79
N GLY A 162 16.89 -21.44 -15.93
CA GLY A 162 17.37 -20.22 -16.58
C GLY A 162 16.75 -20.04 -17.97
N THR A 163 16.77 -21.08 -18.80
CA THR A 163 16.17 -21.04 -20.14
C THR A 163 14.66 -20.79 -20.07
N ILE A 164 13.95 -21.50 -19.18
CA ILE A 164 12.50 -21.33 -18.98
C ILE A 164 12.16 -19.90 -18.53
N TYR A 165 12.93 -19.29 -17.63
CA TYR A 165 12.69 -17.92 -17.17
C TYR A 165 12.94 -16.89 -18.28
N GLY A 166 13.94 -17.12 -19.14
CA GLY A 166 14.14 -16.28 -20.33
C GLY A 166 12.96 -16.35 -21.30
N VAL A 167 12.38 -17.54 -21.48
CA VAL A 167 11.18 -17.73 -22.30
C VAL A 167 9.98 -16.97 -21.71
N TYR A 168 9.70 -17.14 -20.42
CA TYR A 168 8.57 -16.45 -19.78
C TYR A 168 8.78 -14.94 -19.62
N GLU A 169 10.02 -14.46 -19.56
CA GLU A 169 10.29 -13.01 -19.64
C GLU A 169 9.81 -12.44 -20.97
N VAL A 170 10.06 -13.13 -22.10
CA VAL A 170 9.51 -12.71 -23.39
C VAL A 170 7.98 -12.78 -23.37
N SER A 171 7.37 -13.86 -22.87
CA SER A 171 5.91 -13.96 -22.73
C SER A 171 5.29 -12.80 -21.95
N GLN A 172 5.90 -12.43 -20.82
CA GLN A 172 5.44 -11.29 -20.02
C GLN A 172 5.60 -9.98 -20.78
N GLN A 173 6.74 -9.78 -21.42
CA GLN A 173 7.07 -8.57 -22.17
C GLN A 173 6.28 -8.45 -23.48
N ILE A 174 5.66 -9.50 -24.01
CA ILE A 174 4.69 -9.35 -25.12
C ILE A 174 3.27 -9.04 -24.63
N GLY A 175 3.02 -9.14 -23.32
CA GLY A 175 1.76 -8.75 -22.68
C GLY A 175 0.97 -9.88 -22.00
N VAL A 176 1.57 -11.06 -21.78
CA VAL A 176 0.91 -12.16 -21.05
C VAL A 176 1.32 -12.14 -19.59
N SER A 177 0.43 -11.65 -18.71
CA SER A 177 0.64 -11.67 -17.26
C SER A 177 0.86 -13.09 -16.72
N PRO A 178 1.72 -13.29 -15.69
CA PRO A 178 1.74 -14.54 -14.93
C PRO A 178 0.36 -14.98 -14.43
N TRP A 179 -0.53 -14.00 -14.20
CA TRP A 179 -1.88 -14.20 -13.67
C TRP A 179 -2.96 -14.30 -14.75
N TYR A 180 -2.61 -14.41 -16.04
CA TYR A 180 -3.58 -14.45 -17.14
C TYR A 180 -4.68 -15.51 -16.94
N TRP A 181 -4.31 -16.66 -16.38
CA TRP A 181 -5.25 -17.73 -16.05
C TRP A 181 -5.66 -17.73 -14.57
N TRP A 182 -4.73 -17.47 -13.65
CA TRP A 182 -4.98 -17.58 -12.21
C TRP A 182 -5.75 -16.41 -11.60
N ALA A 183 -5.83 -15.28 -12.29
CA ALA A 183 -6.67 -14.14 -11.91
C ALA A 183 -7.36 -13.46 -13.10
N ASP A 184 -7.56 -14.19 -14.19
CA ASP A 184 -8.29 -13.75 -15.40
C ASP A 184 -7.79 -12.43 -16.00
N VAL A 185 -6.50 -12.14 -15.84
CA VAL A 185 -5.91 -10.93 -16.41
C VAL A 185 -6.00 -11.00 -17.92
N SER A 186 -6.66 -10.01 -18.51
CA SER A 186 -6.90 -9.97 -19.95
C SER A 186 -5.60 -9.74 -20.72
N VAL A 187 -5.45 -10.43 -21.85
CA VAL A 187 -4.28 -10.30 -22.72
C VAL A 187 -4.59 -9.29 -23.82
N ALA A 188 -3.92 -8.14 -23.77
CA ALA A 188 -4.07 -7.09 -24.77
C ALA A 188 -3.63 -7.58 -26.16
N LYS A 189 -4.48 -7.35 -27.17
CA LYS A 189 -4.23 -7.79 -28.55
C LYS A 189 -3.26 -6.87 -29.28
N ARG A 190 -2.35 -7.46 -30.07
CA ARG A 190 -1.39 -6.71 -30.90
C ARG A 190 -1.16 -7.39 -32.24
N ALA A 191 -1.40 -6.66 -33.33
CA ALA A 191 -1.13 -7.17 -34.68
C ALA A 191 0.37 -7.32 -34.97
N GLU A 192 1.21 -6.51 -34.32
CA GLU A 192 2.65 -6.49 -34.53
C GLU A 192 3.39 -6.47 -33.19
N ILE A 193 4.53 -7.16 -33.13
CA ILE A 193 5.35 -7.33 -31.93
C ILE A 193 6.82 -7.25 -32.34
N PHE A 194 7.54 -6.27 -31.80
CA PHE A 194 8.95 -6.05 -32.07
C PHE A 194 9.77 -6.15 -30.78
N VAL A 195 10.83 -6.95 -30.76
CA VAL A 195 11.79 -7.00 -29.66
C VAL A 195 12.98 -6.11 -29.99
N LYS A 196 13.32 -5.18 -29.11
CA LYS A 196 14.40 -4.21 -29.26
C LYS A 196 15.74 -4.90 -29.49
N ALA A 197 16.59 -4.27 -30.29
CA ALA A 197 17.97 -4.69 -30.45
C ALA A 197 18.71 -4.57 -29.12
N GLY A 198 19.48 -5.59 -28.76
CA GLY A 198 20.30 -5.55 -27.56
C GLY A 198 20.49 -6.91 -26.93
N ARG A 199 21.09 -6.86 -25.73
CA ARG A 199 21.31 -8.00 -24.85
C ARG A 199 20.70 -7.66 -23.50
N PHE A 200 19.81 -8.53 -23.04
CA PHE A 200 19.03 -8.32 -21.83
C PHE A 200 19.18 -9.51 -20.90
N THR A 201 19.39 -9.22 -19.62
CA THR A 201 19.46 -10.22 -18.55
C THR A 201 18.90 -9.63 -17.27
N SER A 202 18.46 -10.50 -16.36
CA SER A 202 18.05 -10.12 -15.01
C SER A 202 19.06 -10.56 -13.94
N GLY A 203 20.24 -11.03 -14.36
CA GLY A 203 21.26 -11.55 -13.47
C GLY A 203 20.91 -12.91 -12.86
N GLU A 204 21.68 -13.31 -11.86
CA GLU A 204 21.45 -14.51 -11.05
C GLU A 204 20.52 -14.17 -9.88
N PRO A 205 19.53 -15.02 -9.53
CA PRO A 205 18.68 -14.78 -8.38
C PRO A 205 19.50 -14.74 -7.08
N VAL A 206 19.20 -13.76 -6.23
CA VAL A 206 19.84 -13.63 -4.91
C VAL A 206 19.47 -14.80 -3.99
N VAL A 207 18.22 -15.24 -4.03
CA VAL A 207 17.74 -16.39 -3.25
C VAL A 207 17.70 -17.65 -4.13
N LYS A 208 18.35 -18.73 -3.69
CA LYS A 208 18.56 -19.93 -4.52
C LYS A 208 17.28 -20.75 -4.74
N TYR A 209 16.53 -21.04 -3.69
CA TYR A 209 15.23 -21.72 -3.74
C TYR A 209 14.12 -20.75 -3.31
N ARG A 210 13.14 -20.52 -4.18
CA ARG A 210 12.11 -19.49 -4.04
C ARG A 210 10.76 -20.13 -4.29
N GLY A 211 9.87 -20.05 -3.32
CA GLY A 211 8.72 -20.95 -3.33
C GLY A 211 7.51 -20.53 -2.54
N ILE A 212 6.49 -21.37 -2.66
CA ILE A 212 5.23 -21.28 -1.93
C ILE A 212 4.94 -22.61 -1.23
N PHE A 213 4.14 -22.56 -0.19
CA PHE A 213 3.52 -23.70 0.46
C PHE A 213 2.01 -23.58 0.33
N LEU A 214 1.39 -24.54 -0.36
CA LEU A 214 -0.06 -24.70 -0.36
C LEU A 214 -0.44 -25.41 0.95
N ASN A 215 -1.11 -24.69 1.83
CA ASN A 215 -1.47 -25.16 3.17
C ASN A 215 -2.81 -24.56 3.55
N ASP A 216 -3.38 -25.00 4.67
CA ASP A 216 -4.63 -24.47 5.19
C ASP A 216 -5.78 -24.58 4.15
N GLU A 217 -5.64 -25.55 3.23
CA GLU A 217 -6.27 -25.58 1.91
C GLU A 217 -7.77 -25.94 1.91
N ALA A 218 -8.28 -26.36 3.07
CA ALA A 218 -9.66 -26.75 3.24
C ALA A 218 -10.43 -25.68 4.04
N PRO A 219 -11.62 -25.26 3.56
CA PRO A 219 -12.42 -25.89 2.50
C PRO A 219 -12.19 -25.34 1.08
N ALA A 220 -11.46 -24.23 0.91
CA ALA A 220 -11.49 -23.45 -0.32
C ALA A 220 -10.73 -24.11 -1.48
N LEU A 221 -9.41 -24.19 -1.43
CA LEU A 221 -8.59 -24.79 -2.49
C LEU A 221 -8.92 -26.26 -2.70
N THR A 222 -9.10 -27.03 -1.62
CA THR A 222 -9.51 -28.44 -1.70
C THR A 222 -10.85 -28.59 -2.43
N GLY A 223 -11.85 -27.79 -2.03
CA GLY A 223 -13.18 -27.82 -2.65
C GLY A 223 -13.16 -27.40 -4.12
N TRP A 224 -12.38 -26.36 -4.44
CA TRP A 224 -12.21 -25.89 -5.81
C TRP A 224 -11.47 -26.92 -6.69
N ALA A 225 -10.36 -27.48 -6.21
CA ALA A 225 -9.58 -28.48 -6.95
C ALA A 225 -10.38 -29.77 -7.18
N ALA A 226 -11.15 -30.22 -6.19
CA ALA A 226 -12.08 -31.33 -6.34
C ALA A 226 -13.11 -31.05 -7.44
N GLU A 227 -13.68 -29.85 -7.49
CA GLU A 227 -14.69 -29.47 -8.49
C GLU A 227 -14.10 -29.32 -9.90
N LYS A 228 -12.88 -28.76 -10.04
CA LYS A 228 -12.31 -28.41 -11.35
C LYS A 228 -11.40 -29.47 -11.96
N PHE A 229 -10.74 -30.28 -11.14
CA PHE A 229 -9.75 -31.25 -11.57
C PHE A 229 -10.01 -32.66 -11.05
N GLY A 230 -11.02 -32.85 -10.20
CA GLY A 230 -11.26 -34.13 -9.50
C GLY A 230 -10.35 -34.34 -8.29
N GLY A 231 -9.60 -33.32 -7.87
CA GLY A 231 -8.69 -33.35 -6.72
C GLY A 231 -7.35 -32.68 -7.01
N LEU A 232 -6.42 -32.79 -6.06
CA LEU A 232 -5.07 -32.22 -6.13
C LEU A 232 -4.12 -33.16 -6.90
N ASN A 233 -4.39 -33.36 -8.19
CA ASN A 233 -3.63 -34.26 -9.09
C ASN A 233 -2.71 -33.48 -10.06
N SER A 234 -2.06 -34.19 -10.99
CA SER A 234 -1.08 -33.61 -11.90
C SER A 234 -1.65 -32.56 -12.85
N GLN A 235 -2.96 -32.57 -13.12
CA GLN A 235 -3.63 -31.53 -13.93
C GLN A 235 -3.75 -30.21 -13.16
N PHE A 236 -4.12 -30.29 -11.87
CA PHE A 236 -4.11 -29.15 -10.96
C PHE A 236 -2.68 -28.63 -10.77
N TYR A 237 -1.75 -29.51 -10.40
CA TYR A 237 -0.38 -29.12 -10.12
C TYR A 237 0.36 -28.60 -11.36
N GLY A 238 0.05 -29.09 -12.56
CA GLY A 238 0.57 -28.51 -13.81
C GLY A 238 0.23 -27.02 -13.95
N LYS A 239 -0.95 -26.58 -13.49
CA LYS A 239 -1.30 -25.15 -13.45
C LYS A 239 -0.54 -24.37 -12.38
N VAL A 240 -0.26 -24.99 -11.24
CA VAL A 240 0.57 -24.39 -10.18
C VAL A 240 2.02 -24.25 -10.66
N PHE A 241 2.59 -25.27 -11.28
CA PHE A 241 3.95 -25.26 -11.79
C PHE A 241 4.15 -24.19 -12.88
N GLU A 242 3.19 -24.05 -13.81
CA GLU A 242 3.23 -22.99 -14.83
C GLU A 242 3.29 -21.60 -14.18
N LEU A 243 2.40 -21.33 -13.22
CA LEU A 243 2.36 -20.05 -12.50
C LEU A 243 3.69 -19.77 -11.79
N MET A 244 4.19 -20.75 -11.05
CA MET A 244 5.45 -20.63 -10.32
C MET A 244 6.60 -20.26 -11.26
N LEU A 245 6.72 -20.92 -12.41
CA LEU A 245 7.79 -20.61 -13.37
C LEU A 245 7.61 -19.22 -14.00
N ARG A 246 6.37 -18.80 -14.30
CA ARG A 246 6.08 -17.43 -14.79
C ARG A 246 6.42 -16.36 -13.75
N LEU A 247 6.31 -16.68 -12.45
CA LEU A 247 6.73 -15.84 -11.32
C LEU A 247 8.22 -16.01 -10.94
N ARG A 248 8.97 -16.81 -11.70
CA ARG A 248 10.38 -17.15 -11.46
C ARG A 248 10.67 -17.85 -10.12
N ALA A 249 9.69 -18.60 -9.62
CA ALA A 249 9.83 -19.54 -8.52
C ALA A 249 10.34 -20.91 -9.00
N ASN A 250 10.88 -21.69 -8.08
CA ASN A 250 11.41 -23.03 -8.34
C ASN A 250 11.16 -24.04 -7.20
N TYR A 251 10.52 -23.66 -6.08
CA TYR A 251 10.41 -24.51 -4.90
C TYR A 251 8.97 -24.62 -4.41
N LEU A 252 8.48 -25.84 -4.15
CA LEU A 252 7.09 -26.07 -3.71
C LEU A 252 7.03 -27.01 -2.52
N TRP A 253 6.26 -26.63 -1.51
CA TRP A 253 5.64 -27.57 -0.59
C TRP A 253 4.19 -27.80 -1.03
N PRO A 254 3.79 -29.04 -1.35
CA PRO A 254 2.45 -29.34 -1.83
C PRO A 254 1.41 -29.35 -0.69
N ALA A 255 0.14 -29.31 -1.06
CA ALA A 255 -0.98 -29.49 -0.12
C ALA A 255 -0.88 -30.87 0.56
N MET A 256 -1.10 -30.90 1.88
CA MET A 256 -0.76 -32.05 2.71
C MET A 256 -1.76 -32.37 3.83
N TRP A 257 -2.79 -31.54 4.08
CA TRP A 257 -3.70 -31.75 5.21
C TRP A 257 -4.45 -33.07 5.12
N ASN A 258 -4.96 -33.40 3.93
CA ASN A 258 -5.65 -34.66 3.65
C ASN A 258 -5.17 -35.28 2.33
N ASN A 259 -3.94 -34.93 1.93
CA ASN A 259 -3.37 -35.26 0.63
C ASN A 259 -1.94 -35.80 0.78
N ALA A 260 -1.56 -36.65 -0.16
CA ALA A 260 -0.23 -37.22 -0.27
C ALA A 260 0.26 -37.05 -1.71
N PHE A 261 0.94 -35.93 -1.99
CA PHE A 261 1.36 -35.53 -3.35
C PHE A 261 1.91 -36.66 -4.21
N ASN A 262 2.78 -37.51 -3.64
CA ASN A 262 3.43 -38.62 -4.35
C ASN A 262 2.51 -39.83 -4.63
N GLU A 263 1.37 -39.94 -3.95
CA GLU A 263 0.45 -41.08 -4.04
C GLU A 263 -0.90 -40.72 -4.63
N ASP A 264 -1.36 -39.47 -4.45
CA ASP A 264 -2.63 -39.00 -4.99
C ASP A 264 -2.63 -39.03 -6.54
N ASP A 265 -1.45 -38.80 -7.14
CA ASP A 265 -1.18 -39.04 -8.56
C ASP A 265 0.32 -39.29 -8.77
N PRO A 266 0.76 -40.48 -9.23
CA PRO A 266 2.18 -40.77 -9.49
C PRO A 266 2.87 -39.81 -10.47
N GLU A 267 2.09 -39.14 -11.35
CA GLU A 267 2.63 -38.18 -12.30
C GLU A 267 3.03 -36.84 -11.66
N ASN A 268 2.56 -36.55 -10.44
CA ASN A 268 2.86 -35.30 -9.73
C ASN A 268 4.37 -35.04 -9.62
N ALA A 269 5.14 -35.99 -9.08
CA ALA A 269 6.58 -35.84 -8.87
C ALA A 269 7.35 -35.82 -10.20
N ARG A 270 6.96 -36.66 -11.16
CA ARG A 270 7.57 -36.70 -12.49
C ARG A 270 7.36 -35.38 -13.24
N LEU A 271 6.15 -34.82 -13.18
CA LEU A 271 5.80 -33.58 -13.86
C LEU A 271 6.46 -32.37 -13.19
N ALA A 272 6.57 -32.36 -11.86
CA ALA A 272 7.32 -31.34 -11.13
C ALA A 272 8.79 -31.29 -11.61
N ASP A 273 9.47 -32.44 -11.67
CA ASP A 273 10.84 -32.52 -12.16
C ASP A 273 10.96 -32.08 -13.63
N GLU A 274 10.02 -32.50 -14.49
CA GLU A 274 9.99 -32.10 -15.90
C GLU A 274 9.88 -30.58 -16.06
N TYR A 275 8.97 -29.94 -15.31
CA TYR A 275 8.83 -28.48 -15.26
C TYR A 275 10.05 -27.79 -14.64
N GLY A 276 10.79 -28.50 -13.79
CA GLY A 276 11.90 -27.98 -13.00
C GLY A 276 11.49 -27.42 -11.65
N ILE A 277 10.34 -27.79 -11.11
CA ILE A 277 9.96 -27.45 -9.73
C ILE A 277 10.66 -28.42 -8.78
N VAL A 278 11.51 -27.87 -7.91
CA VAL A 278 12.13 -28.60 -6.82
C VAL A 278 11.07 -28.86 -5.76
N MET A 279 10.85 -30.13 -5.44
CA MET A 279 9.87 -30.51 -4.44
C MET A 279 10.49 -30.52 -3.04
N GLY A 280 9.76 -29.98 -2.08
CA GLY A 280 10.03 -30.16 -0.65
C GLY A 280 8.77 -30.60 0.08
N THR A 281 8.91 -30.80 1.38
CA THR A 281 7.82 -31.12 2.30
C THR A 281 7.92 -30.22 3.52
N SER A 282 6.81 -30.01 4.24
CA SER A 282 6.81 -29.15 5.42
C SER A 282 7.75 -29.69 6.51
N HIS A 283 8.04 -28.88 7.53
CA HIS A 283 9.09 -29.17 8.50
C HIS A 283 8.88 -30.43 9.36
N HIS A 284 7.66 -30.96 9.44
CA HIS A 284 7.36 -32.20 10.17
C HIS A 284 7.17 -33.42 9.25
N GLU A 285 7.46 -33.29 7.95
CA GLU A 285 7.27 -34.32 6.92
C GLU A 285 8.64 -34.77 6.37
N PRO A 286 9.47 -35.46 7.17
CA PRO A 286 10.84 -35.74 6.79
C PRO A 286 10.94 -36.76 5.66
N MET A 287 12.09 -36.75 4.96
CA MET A 287 12.47 -37.81 4.02
C MET A 287 11.52 -37.97 2.83
N VAL A 288 10.93 -36.86 2.37
CA VAL A 288 10.03 -36.79 1.20
C VAL A 288 8.77 -37.66 1.39
N ARG A 289 8.25 -37.68 2.62
CA ARG A 289 7.04 -38.40 3.03
C ARG A 289 6.05 -37.43 3.66
N SER A 290 4.83 -37.38 3.13
CA SER A 290 3.78 -36.59 3.79
C SER A 290 3.23 -37.29 5.02
N GLN A 291 2.62 -36.54 5.93
CA GLN A 291 1.98 -37.12 7.12
C GLN A 291 0.88 -38.13 6.72
N GLN A 292 0.15 -37.86 5.65
CA GLN A 292 -0.93 -38.74 5.17
C GLN A 292 -0.43 -40.09 4.65
N GLU A 293 0.81 -40.17 4.17
CA GLU A 293 1.43 -41.45 3.83
C GLU A 293 1.65 -42.32 5.07
N TRP A 294 2.00 -41.72 6.21
CA TRP A 294 2.11 -42.44 7.47
C TRP A 294 0.73 -42.88 7.98
N ALA A 295 -0.28 -42.03 7.88
CA ALA A 295 -1.66 -42.40 8.26
C ALA A 295 -2.20 -43.60 7.45
N LYS A 296 -1.80 -43.72 6.18
CA LYS A 296 -2.21 -44.82 5.28
C LYS A 296 -1.38 -46.10 5.46
N HIS A 297 -0.05 -45.97 5.57
CA HIS A 297 0.89 -47.10 5.44
C HIS A 297 1.79 -47.33 6.66
N GLY A 298 1.76 -46.42 7.64
CA GLY A 298 2.59 -46.48 8.83
C GLY A 298 2.31 -47.72 9.68
N LYS A 299 3.38 -48.26 10.30
CA LYS A 299 3.29 -49.41 11.20
C LYS A 299 3.90 -49.03 12.53
N GLY A 300 3.16 -49.19 13.63
CA GLY A 300 3.61 -48.81 14.97
C GLY A 300 3.44 -47.30 15.27
N PRO A 301 3.91 -46.82 16.43
CA PRO A 301 3.80 -45.40 16.78
C PRO A 301 4.75 -44.53 15.95
N TRP A 302 4.36 -43.28 15.68
CA TRP A 302 5.26 -42.23 15.19
C TRP A 302 6.16 -41.73 16.34
N ASP A 303 7.04 -42.62 16.81
CA ASP A 303 7.92 -42.40 17.95
C ASP A 303 9.22 -43.17 17.70
N TYR A 304 10.31 -42.44 17.44
CA TYR A 304 11.59 -43.06 17.08
C TYR A 304 12.19 -43.93 18.17
N ALA A 305 11.95 -43.60 19.45
CA ALA A 305 12.46 -44.39 20.55
C ALA A 305 11.75 -45.74 20.68
N LYS A 306 10.52 -45.86 20.15
CA LYS A 306 9.69 -47.08 20.22
C LYS A 306 9.60 -47.84 18.89
N ASN A 307 9.90 -47.20 17.76
CA ASN A 307 9.62 -47.72 16.43
C ASN A 307 10.70 -47.34 15.40
N GLU A 308 11.96 -47.40 15.81
CA GLU A 308 13.12 -47.03 14.99
C GLU A 308 13.13 -47.73 13.61
N ASP A 309 13.03 -49.06 13.58
CA ASP A 309 13.15 -49.84 12.35
C ASP A 309 12.00 -49.55 11.37
N GLY A 310 10.77 -49.42 11.88
CA GLY A 310 9.60 -49.10 11.07
C GLY A 310 9.70 -47.72 10.42
N LEU A 311 10.19 -46.72 11.16
CA LEU A 311 10.40 -45.36 10.63
C LEU A 311 11.56 -45.33 9.63
N LYS A 312 12.66 -46.05 9.89
CA LYS A 312 13.79 -46.19 8.95
C LYS A 312 13.35 -46.82 7.63
N GLU A 313 12.55 -47.88 7.67
CA GLU A 313 12.01 -48.53 6.47
C GLU A 313 11.09 -47.58 5.70
N PHE A 314 10.16 -46.91 6.40
CA PHE A 314 9.23 -45.94 5.82
C PHE A 314 9.96 -44.78 5.11
N TRP A 315 10.96 -44.19 5.76
CA TRP A 315 11.80 -43.13 5.18
C TRP A 315 12.63 -43.63 4.00
N SER A 316 13.24 -44.82 4.11
CA SER A 316 14.04 -45.39 3.02
C SER A 316 13.22 -45.57 1.74
N ASP A 317 11.98 -46.05 1.88
CA ASP A 317 11.09 -46.24 0.73
C ASP A 317 10.63 -44.91 0.10
N GLY A 318 10.34 -43.88 0.91
CA GLY A 318 9.95 -42.55 0.40
C GLY A 318 11.07 -41.87 -0.40
N VAL A 319 12.29 -41.93 0.12
CA VAL A 319 13.50 -41.46 -0.57
C VAL A 319 13.74 -42.26 -1.85
N ARG A 320 13.66 -43.59 -1.80
CA ARG A 320 13.88 -44.45 -2.97
C ARG A 320 12.88 -44.17 -4.08
N ARG A 321 11.60 -43.95 -3.74
CA ARG A 321 10.54 -43.59 -4.70
C ARG A 321 10.83 -42.29 -5.44
N ASN A 322 11.42 -41.31 -4.75
CA ASN A 322 11.66 -39.96 -5.28
C ASN A 322 13.10 -39.69 -5.74
N ARG A 323 14.02 -40.66 -5.63
CA ARG A 323 15.46 -40.48 -5.91
C ARG A 323 15.82 -39.98 -7.32
N ALA A 324 14.91 -40.15 -8.28
CA ALA A 324 15.10 -39.72 -9.67
C ALA A 324 14.71 -38.25 -9.92
N PHE A 325 14.06 -37.59 -8.95
CA PHE A 325 13.50 -36.26 -9.08
C PHE A 325 14.25 -35.24 -8.21
N GLU A 326 14.32 -33.99 -8.67
CA GLU A 326 14.96 -32.92 -7.91
C GLU A 326 14.16 -32.57 -6.64
N SER A 327 14.71 -32.91 -5.47
CA SER A 327 14.07 -32.69 -4.17
C SER A 327 15.00 -31.98 -3.18
N MET A 328 14.41 -31.18 -2.30
CA MET A 328 15.05 -30.68 -1.07
C MET A 328 14.54 -31.51 0.09
N VAL A 329 15.40 -32.35 0.67
CA VAL A 329 14.98 -33.32 1.68
C VAL A 329 14.89 -32.67 3.06
N THR A 330 13.69 -32.68 3.64
CA THR A 330 13.46 -32.29 5.04
C THR A 330 14.03 -33.34 5.98
N LEU A 331 14.86 -32.90 6.93
CA LEU A 331 15.44 -33.72 8.00
C LEU A 331 14.80 -33.40 9.35
N GLY A 332 15.12 -34.24 10.34
CA GLY A 332 14.58 -34.17 11.69
C GLY A 332 13.27 -34.94 11.81
N MET A 333 12.63 -34.81 12.96
CA MET A 333 11.33 -35.41 13.26
C MET A 333 10.67 -34.58 14.35
N ARG A 334 9.36 -34.35 14.24
CA ARG A 334 8.51 -33.86 15.34
C ARG A 334 7.50 -34.95 15.71
N GLY A 335 6.79 -34.77 16.81
CA GLY A 335 5.68 -35.64 17.20
C GLY A 335 4.59 -35.68 16.13
N ASP A 336 3.67 -36.65 16.26
CA ASP A 336 2.58 -36.84 15.30
C ASP A 336 1.69 -35.58 15.24
N GLY A 337 1.26 -35.17 14.03
CA GLY A 337 0.38 -34.01 13.86
C GLY A 337 0.98 -32.64 14.21
N ASP A 338 2.27 -32.44 13.95
CA ASP A 338 3.01 -31.19 14.27
C ASP A 338 3.19 -30.90 15.78
N GLU A 339 3.04 -31.93 16.62
CA GLU A 339 3.27 -31.85 18.06
C GLU A 339 4.77 -31.90 18.45
N PRO A 340 5.18 -31.33 19.59
CA PRO A 340 6.55 -31.47 20.08
C PRO A 340 6.85 -32.91 20.53
N MET A 341 8.11 -33.35 20.41
CA MET A 341 8.58 -34.60 21.03
C MET A 341 8.77 -34.43 22.55
N SER A 342 8.66 -35.51 23.35
CA SER A 342 8.74 -35.44 24.82
C SER A 342 10.08 -34.90 25.37
N GLU A 343 10.04 -33.93 26.28
CA GLU A 343 11.17 -33.10 26.75
C GLU A 343 12.42 -33.88 27.22
N ALA A 344 12.25 -35.03 27.87
CA ALA A 344 13.36 -35.79 28.49
C ALA A 344 14.31 -36.50 27.50
N ALA A 345 13.98 -36.57 26.20
CA ALA A 345 14.71 -37.39 25.22
C ALA A 345 15.33 -36.60 24.04
N ASN A 346 15.13 -35.28 23.92
CA ASN A 346 15.06 -34.67 22.60
C ASN A 346 16.37 -34.40 21.85
N VAL A 347 17.45 -33.88 22.47
CA VAL A 347 18.64 -33.48 21.70
C VAL A 347 19.40 -34.69 21.12
N ALA A 348 19.78 -35.65 21.98
CA ALA A 348 20.52 -36.83 21.55
C ALA A 348 19.70 -37.72 20.59
N LEU A 349 18.38 -37.81 20.81
CA LEU A 349 17.49 -38.55 19.92
C LEU A 349 17.38 -37.87 18.56
N LEU A 350 17.23 -36.54 18.49
CA LEU A 350 17.21 -35.80 17.22
C LEU A 350 18.54 -35.92 16.48
N GLU A 351 19.68 -35.83 17.17
CA GLU A 351 21.00 -36.05 16.56
C GLU A 351 21.12 -37.46 15.98
N LYS A 352 20.62 -38.48 16.69
CA LYS A 352 20.56 -39.86 16.19
C LYS A 352 19.65 -39.99 14.97
N ILE A 353 18.44 -39.43 15.04
CA ILE A 353 17.47 -39.43 13.93
C ILE A 353 18.10 -38.84 12.67
N VAL A 354 18.72 -37.67 12.77
CA VAL A 354 19.35 -36.99 11.63
C VAL A 354 20.54 -37.81 11.11
N ALA A 355 21.35 -38.41 11.98
CA ALA A 355 22.44 -39.28 11.55
C ALA A 355 21.93 -40.50 10.75
N ASP A 356 20.86 -41.15 11.24
CA ASP A 356 20.23 -42.29 10.58
C ASP A 356 19.56 -41.90 9.25
N GLN A 357 18.88 -40.75 9.20
CA GLN A 357 18.31 -40.19 7.97
C GLN A 357 19.41 -39.92 6.92
N ARG A 358 20.55 -39.36 7.33
CA ARG A 358 21.68 -39.13 6.43
C ARG A 358 22.31 -40.42 5.93
N ALA A 359 22.37 -41.47 6.75
CA ALA A 359 22.81 -42.80 6.30
C ALA A 359 21.87 -43.38 5.23
N ILE A 360 20.56 -43.17 5.36
CA ILE A 360 19.58 -43.56 4.34
C ILE A 360 19.82 -42.78 3.04
N LEU A 361 20.01 -41.46 3.09
CA LEU A 361 20.30 -40.64 1.91
C LEU A 361 21.59 -41.07 1.21
N ALA A 362 22.64 -41.37 1.99
CA ALA A 362 23.90 -41.86 1.47
C ALA A 362 23.74 -43.18 0.69
N LYS A 363 22.89 -44.06 1.20
CA LYS A 363 22.62 -45.38 0.61
C LYS A 363 21.71 -45.30 -0.63
N GLU A 364 20.62 -44.54 -0.54
CA GLU A 364 19.52 -44.60 -1.53
C GLU A 364 19.65 -43.54 -2.64
N VAL A 365 20.36 -42.42 -2.39
CA VAL A 365 20.46 -41.28 -3.33
C VAL A 365 21.90 -41.07 -3.81
N ASN A 366 22.82 -40.76 -2.90
CA ASN A 366 24.21 -40.45 -3.26
C ASN A 366 25.16 -40.72 -2.10
N ALA A 367 26.16 -41.58 -2.31
CA ALA A 367 27.16 -41.95 -1.30
C ALA A 367 27.84 -40.74 -0.64
N ASP A 368 28.02 -39.64 -1.39
CA ASP A 368 28.36 -38.34 -0.82
C ASP A 368 27.09 -37.57 -0.46
N VAL A 369 26.65 -37.74 0.78
CA VAL A 369 25.44 -37.10 1.32
C VAL A 369 25.50 -35.57 1.27
N THR A 370 26.69 -34.96 1.22
CA THR A 370 26.84 -33.50 1.15
C THR A 370 26.40 -32.93 -0.20
N ARG A 371 26.22 -33.78 -1.22
CA ARG A 371 25.68 -33.42 -2.54
C ARG A 371 24.15 -33.55 -2.62
N VAL A 372 23.50 -34.10 -1.60
CA VAL A 372 22.03 -34.20 -1.52
C VAL A 372 21.50 -32.94 -0.84
N PRO A 373 20.66 -32.12 -1.51
CA PRO A 373 20.08 -30.93 -0.88
C PRO A 373 19.22 -31.32 0.34
N GLN A 374 19.55 -30.75 1.48
CA GLN A 374 18.91 -31.02 2.76
C GLN A 374 18.56 -29.72 3.47
N LEU A 375 17.42 -29.72 4.16
CA LEU A 375 17.04 -28.67 5.09
C LEU A 375 16.65 -29.26 6.44
N TRP A 376 16.82 -28.47 7.49
CA TRP A 376 16.20 -28.72 8.78
C TRP A 376 15.58 -27.42 9.28
N ALA A 377 14.27 -27.41 9.45
CA ALA A 377 13.58 -26.28 10.04
C ALA A 377 13.75 -26.28 11.55
N LEU A 378 14.35 -25.21 12.06
CA LEU A 378 14.53 -25.00 13.48
C LEU A 378 13.28 -24.30 14.02
N TYR A 379 12.17 -25.04 14.04
CA TYR A 379 10.86 -24.51 14.37
C TYR A 379 10.55 -24.68 15.87
N LYS A 380 10.05 -23.61 16.51
CA LYS A 380 9.64 -23.59 17.93
C LYS A 380 10.71 -24.17 18.87
N GLU A 381 10.45 -25.31 19.51
CA GLU A 381 11.33 -25.95 20.49
C GLU A 381 12.68 -26.39 19.89
N VAL A 382 12.71 -26.73 18.60
CA VAL A 382 13.92 -27.17 17.91
C VAL A 382 14.92 -26.02 17.76
N GLN A 383 14.42 -24.78 17.64
CA GLN A 383 15.27 -23.59 17.70
C GLN A 383 16.02 -23.51 19.04
N GLU A 384 15.33 -23.73 20.15
CA GLU A 384 15.94 -23.68 21.48
C GLU A 384 17.00 -24.76 21.67
N TYR A 385 16.77 -25.96 21.14
CA TYR A 385 17.76 -27.04 21.19
C TYR A 385 19.04 -26.66 20.43
N TYR A 386 18.90 -26.07 19.25
CA TYR A 386 20.04 -25.57 18.49
C TYR A 386 20.82 -24.50 19.26
N GLU A 387 20.12 -23.53 19.86
CA GLU A 387 20.74 -22.47 20.65
C GLU A 387 21.42 -22.98 21.93
N ARG A 388 20.99 -24.13 22.47
CA ARG A 388 21.62 -24.82 23.61
C ARG A 388 22.73 -25.80 23.22
N GLY A 389 23.07 -25.89 21.93
CA GLY A 389 24.23 -26.63 21.44
C GLY A 389 23.94 -27.93 20.68
N MET A 390 22.69 -28.21 20.30
CA MET A 390 22.36 -29.32 19.37
C MET A 390 23.14 -29.15 18.06
N ARG A 391 23.81 -30.20 17.60
CA ARG A 391 24.63 -30.15 16.39
C ARG A 391 23.77 -30.35 15.13
N VAL A 392 24.01 -29.49 14.14
CA VAL A 392 23.44 -29.64 12.78
C VAL A 392 24.58 -29.75 11.77
N PRO A 393 24.63 -30.80 10.93
CA PRO A 393 25.69 -30.96 9.93
C PRO A 393 25.82 -29.73 9.02
N ASP A 394 27.04 -29.34 8.68
CA ASP A 394 27.36 -28.02 8.09
C ASP A 394 26.77 -27.79 6.68
N ASP A 395 26.55 -28.85 5.92
CA ASP A 395 25.93 -28.83 4.58
C ASP A 395 24.40 -28.71 4.61
N VAL A 396 23.77 -28.93 5.77
CA VAL A 396 22.31 -28.83 5.92
C VAL A 396 21.90 -27.36 6.02
N THR A 397 20.92 -26.97 5.20
CA THR A 397 20.32 -25.62 5.25
C THR A 397 19.55 -25.43 6.55
N LEU A 398 19.88 -24.38 7.30
CA LEU A 398 19.07 -23.97 8.46
C LEU A 398 17.86 -23.17 7.98
N LEU A 399 16.66 -23.73 8.10
CA LEU A 399 15.44 -23.00 7.74
C LEU A 399 14.87 -22.32 9.00
N TRP A 400 14.98 -21.00 9.05
CA TRP A 400 14.37 -20.18 10.10
C TRP A 400 12.91 -19.88 9.77
N CYS A 401 12.06 -19.76 10.78
CA CYS A 401 10.66 -19.44 10.58
C CYS A 401 10.33 -18.06 11.16
N ASP A 402 9.33 -17.42 10.58
CA ASP A 402 8.62 -16.36 11.29
C ASP A 402 7.80 -16.93 12.46
N ASP A 403 7.08 -16.05 13.15
CA ASP A 403 6.18 -16.41 14.24
C ASP A 403 4.78 -16.81 13.77
N ASN A 404 4.65 -17.22 12.50
CA ASN A 404 3.38 -17.45 11.81
C ASN A 404 2.53 -16.20 11.60
N TRP A 405 3.04 -15.00 11.92
CA TRP A 405 2.35 -13.72 11.74
C TRP A 405 3.20 -12.73 10.95
N GLY A 406 4.22 -13.20 10.25
CA GLY A 406 5.11 -12.38 9.45
C GLY A 406 6.18 -11.65 10.25
N ASN A 407 6.57 -12.10 11.45
CA ASN A 407 7.72 -11.55 12.18
C ASN A 407 8.82 -12.62 12.34
N LEU A 408 9.99 -12.38 11.77
CA LEU A 408 11.13 -13.30 11.81
C LEU A 408 11.58 -13.52 13.25
N ARG A 409 11.61 -14.79 13.68
CA ARG A 409 12.01 -15.18 15.04
C ARG A 409 13.51 -15.15 15.23
N ARG A 410 14.26 -15.50 14.18
CA ARG A 410 15.70 -15.74 14.21
C ARG A 410 16.30 -15.53 12.83
N LEU A 411 17.52 -15.01 12.78
CA LEU A 411 18.31 -14.84 11.57
C LEU A 411 19.77 -15.21 11.81
N PRO A 412 20.53 -15.62 10.78
CA PRO A 412 21.89 -16.11 10.95
C PRO A 412 22.82 -15.13 11.68
N THR A 413 23.55 -15.67 12.66
CA THR A 413 24.70 -15.00 13.26
C THR A 413 25.86 -14.94 12.27
N GLU A 414 26.87 -14.10 12.53
CA GLU A 414 28.06 -14.01 11.68
C GLU A 414 28.80 -15.36 11.54
N ALA A 415 28.78 -16.20 12.58
CA ALA A 415 29.37 -17.53 12.54
C ALA A 415 28.54 -18.50 11.67
N GLU A 416 27.21 -18.48 11.80
CA GLU A 416 26.30 -19.34 11.05
C GLU A 416 26.30 -19.06 9.55
N ARG A 417 26.56 -17.81 9.14
CA ARG A 417 26.68 -17.43 7.71
C ARG A 417 27.83 -18.14 6.98
N LYS A 418 28.82 -18.65 7.71
CA LYS A 418 29.95 -19.40 7.14
C LYS A 418 29.61 -20.85 6.82
N ARG A 419 28.43 -21.35 7.21
CA ARG A 419 28.01 -22.72 6.94
C ARG A 419 27.74 -22.91 5.43
N PRO A 420 28.28 -23.95 4.79
CA PRO A 420 28.09 -24.19 3.35
C PRO A 420 26.63 -24.47 2.96
N GLY A 421 25.83 -25.05 3.88
CA GLY A 421 24.38 -25.19 3.71
C GLY A 421 23.63 -23.86 3.65
N GLY A 422 24.21 -22.80 4.25
CA GLY A 422 23.56 -21.50 4.39
C GLY A 422 22.29 -21.57 5.25
N ALA A 423 21.43 -20.56 5.09
CA ALA A 423 20.16 -20.48 5.81
C ALA A 423 19.03 -19.96 4.92
N GLY A 424 17.79 -20.23 5.32
CA GLY A 424 16.58 -19.77 4.65
C GLY A 424 15.52 -19.25 5.61
N VAL A 425 14.37 -18.86 5.05
CA VAL A 425 13.19 -18.36 5.73
C VAL A 425 11.94 -19.11 5.26
N TYR A 426 11.13 -19.55 6.22
CA TYR A 426 9.73 -19.89 6.06
C TYR A 426 8.87 -18.75 6.63
N TYR A 427 8.00 -18.16 5.80
CA TYR A 427 7.17 -16.99 6.11
C TYR A 427 5.68 -17.30 5.94
N HIS A 428 4.78 -16.49 6.52
CA HIS A 428 3.33 -16.72 6.42
C HIS A 428 2.57 -15.52 5.85
N PHE A 429 1.70 -15.79 4.86
CA PHE A 429 0.59 -14.93 4.44
C PHE A 429 -0.78 -15.45 4.89
N ASP A 430 -0.82 -16.70 5.34
CA ASP A 430 -1.98 -17.43 5.85
C ASP A 430 -1.55 -18.26 7.06
N TYR A 431 -2.45 -18.53 8.00
CA TYR A 431 -2.14 -19.37 9.15
C TYR A 431 -3.36 -19.95 9.87
N VAL A 432 -3.22 -21.23 10.27
CA VAL A 432 -4.08 -21.93 11.23
C VAL A 432 -3.38 -22.06 12.58
N GLY A 433 -3.85 -21.32 13.58
CA GLY A 433 -3.36 -21.38 14.94
C GLY A 433 -3.62 -20.13 15.77
N GLY A 434 -2.92 -20.01 16.89
CA GLY A 434 -3.07 -18.92 17.85
C GLY A 434 -2.43 -17.59 17.40
N PRO A 435 -2.88 -16.44 17.94
CA PRO A 435 -4.07 -16.28 18.79
C PRO A 435 -5.41 -16.51 18.06
N ARG A 436 -5.41 -16.42 16.73
CA ARG A 436 -6.55 -16.76 15.86
C ARG A 436 -6.10 -16.95 14.44
N ASN A 437 -6.75 -17.86 13.71
CA ASN A 437 -6.49 -18.03 12.29
C ASN A 437 -6.70 -16.71 11.51
N TYR A 438 -6.00 -16.58 10.39
CA TYR A 438 -6.30 -15.60 9.36
C TYR A 438 -6.16 -16.26 8.00
N LYS A 439 -7.29 -16.53 7.33
CA LYS A 439 -7.32 -17.46 6.17
C LYS A 439 -8.21 -17.03 5.01
N TRP A 440 -8.98 -15.96 5.20
CA TRP A 440 -10.03 -15.61 4.26
C TRP A 440 -9.55 -14.72 3.11
N LEU A 441 -8.92 -13.59 3.43
CA LEU A 441 -8.47 -12.59 2.47
C LEU A 441 -7.06 -12.13 2.82
N ASN A 442 -6.39 -11.49 1.86
CA ASN A 442 -5.07 -10.92 2.07
C ASN A 442 -5.05 -9.84 3.18
N VAL A 443 -4.24 -10.09 4.20
CA VAL A 443 -3.99 -9.19 5.33
C VAL A 443 -2.53 -8.70 5.41
N THR A 444 -1.73 -8.94 4.36
CA THR A 444 -0.28 -8.75 4.40
C THR A 444 0.18 -7.64 3.43
N PRO A 445 0.50 -6.44 3.92
CA PRO A 445 1.06 -5.37 3.11
C PRO A 445 2.47 -5.71 2.64
N ILE A 446 2.81 -5.38 1.40
CA ILE A 446 4.17 -5.59 0.85
C ILE A 446 5.25 -4.81 1.61
N SER A 447 4.89 -3.70 2.27
CA SER A 447 5.80 -2.95 3.13
C SER A 447 6.26 -3.76 4.35
N LYS A 448 5.40 -4.63 4.91
CA LYS A 448 5.77 -5.56 5.98
C LYS A 448 6.65 -6.69 5.45
N VAL A 449 6.31 -7.25 4.29
CA VAL A 449 7.11 -8.28 3.62
C VAL A 449 8.52 -7.76 3.34
N TRP A 450 8.63 -6.56 2.76
CA TRP A 450 9.91 -5.91 2.48
C TRP A 450 10.73 -5.75 3.75
N GLU A 451 10.13 -5.21 4.81
CA GLU A 451 10.83 -4.88 6.06
C GLU A 451 11.48 -6.13 6.70
N GLN A 452 10.77 -7.26 6.71
CA GLN A 452 11.27 -8.51 7.25
C GLN A 452 12.22 -9.23 6.29
N MET A 453 11.87 -9.33 5.01
CA MET A 453 12.71 -10.04 4.04
C MET A 453 13.99 -9.27 3.73
N HIS A 454 14.00 -7.95 3.93
CA HIS A 454 15.23 -7.16 3.91
C HIS A 454 16.16 -7.53 5.07
N LEU A 455 15.63 -7.77 6.28
CA LEU A 455 16.44 -8.34 7.38
C LEU A 455 17.01 -9.71 6.98
N ALA A 456 16.19 -10.60 6.43
CA ALA A 456 16.64 -11.91 5.99
C ALA A 456 17.78 -11.85 4.96
N TRP A 457 17.65 -10.98 3.95
CA TRP A 457 18.68 -10.78 2.94
C TRP A 457 19.98 -10.20 3.52
N GLN A 458 19.88 -9.16 4.34
CA GLN A 458 21.05 -8.49 4.94
C GLN A 458 21.78 -9.39 5.98
N HIS A 459 21.11 -10.42 6.48
CA HIS A 459 21.70 -11.45 7.34
C HIS A 459 22.01 -12.76 6.60
N GLU A 460 22.04 -12.73 5.26
CA GLU A 460 22.46 -13.82 4.37
C GLU A 460 21.63 -15.12 4.51
N ALA A 461 20.35 -15.01 4.90
CA ALA A 461 19.40 -16.12 4.86
C ALA A 461 18.83 -16.30 3.44
N THR A 462 19.69 -16.51 2.44
CA THR A 462 19.34 -16.50 1.00
C THR A 462 19.31 -17.89 0.35
N ARG A 463 19.38 -18.99 1.11
CA ARG A 463 19.32 -20.33 0.53
C ARG A 463 17.90 -20.69 0.09
N ILE A 464 16.92 -20.54 0.98
CA ILE A 464 15.51 -20.90 0.72
C ILE A 464 14.64 -19.77 1.22
N TRP A 465 13.78 -19.18 0.40
CA TRP A 465 12.62 -18.41 0.84
C TRP A 465 11.35 -19.12 0.38
N ILE A 466 10.54 -19.54 1.34
CA ILE A 466 9.24 -20.17 1.09
C ILE A 466 8.18 -19.49 1.94
N VAL A 467 6.99 -19.28 1.38
CA VAL A 467 5.88 -18.62 2.06
C VAL A 467 4.62 -19.49 2.06
N ASN A 468 3.98 -19.64 3.21
CA ASN A 468 2.62 -20.20 3.30
C ASN A 468 1.65 -19.20 2.65
N VAL A 469 0.96 -19.65 1.60
CA VAL A 469 0.03 -18.84 0.81
C VAL A 469 -1.43 -19.25 0.99
N GLY A 470 -1.70 -20.13 1.96
CA GLY A 470 -3.03 -20.71 2.14
C GLY A 470 -3.50 -21.42 0.87
N ASP A 471 -4.69 -21.02 0.44
CA ASP A 471 -5.36 -21.46 -0.79
C ASP A 471 -4.77 -20.89 -2.10
N LEU A 472 -3.62 -20.20 -2.05
CA LEU A 472 -3.01 -19.39 -3.12
C LEU A 472 -3.81 -18.13 -3.47
N LYS A 473 -5.11 -18.25 -3.73
CA LYS A 473 -6.00 -17.09 -3.87
C LYS A 473 -6.58 -16.72 -2.50
N PRO A 474 -6.73 -15.44 -2.16
CA PRO A 474 -6.47 -14.24 -2.97
C PRO A 474 -5.16 -13.53 -2.57
N MET A 475 -4.03 -14.26 -2.60
CA MET A 475 -2.71 -13.76 -2.18
C MET A 475 -1.80 -13.38 -3.36
N GLU A 476 -2.35 -13.14 -4.55
CA GLU A 476 -1.58 -12.97 -5.79
C GLU A 476 -0.54 -11.83 -5.71
N PHE A 477 -0.98 -10.67 -5.21
CA PHE A 477 -0.14 -9.48 -5.10
C PHE A 477 1.08 -9.67 -4.16
N PRO A 478 0.92 -10.12 -2.90
CA PRO A 478 2.06 -10.36 -2.03
C PRO A 478 2.91 -11.58 -2.43
N ILE A 479 2.33 -12.63 -3.05
CA ILE A 479 3.10 -13.77 -3.59
C ILE A 479 4.10 -13.29 -4.63
N GLU A 480 3.63 -12.52 -5.62
CA GLU A 480 4.51 -12.04 -6.67
C GLU A 480 5.56 -11.08 -6.12
N PHE A 481 5.21 -10.23 -5.15
CA PHE A 481 6.18 -9.34 -4.52
C PHE A 481 7.27 -10.13 -3.80
N PHE A 482 6.89 -11.14 -3.03
CA PHE A 482 7.84 -12.01 -2.33
C PHE A 482 8.84 -12.68 -3.27
N LEU A 483 8.34 -13.27 -4.36
CA LEU A 483 9.18 -13.97 -5.35
C LEU A 483 10.04 -13.00 -6.18
N THR A 484 9.47 -11.86 -6.57
CA THR A 484 10.20 -10.79 -7.27
C THR A 484 11.31 -10.22 -6.39
N TYR A 485 11.02 -9.97 -5.11
CA TYR A 485 12.00 -9.47 -4.15
C TYR A 485 13.08 -10.52 -3.91
N ALA A 486 12.75 -11.81 -3.78
CA ALA A 486 13.71 -12.91 -3.65
C ALA A 486 14.69 -13.01 -4.83
N TRP A 487 14.25 -12.64 -6.04
CA TRP A 487 15.12 -12.60 -7.21
C TRP A 487 16.18 -11.51 -7.11
N ASN A 488 15.76 -10.26 -6.84
CA ASN A 488 16.69 -9.13 -6.75
C ASN A 488 16.19 -8.08 -5.73
N PRO A 489 16.53 -8.24 -4.44
CA PRO A 489 16.16 -7.29 -3.40
C PRO A 489 16.67 -5.86 -3.65
N ALA A 490 17.85 -5.72 -4.26
CA ALA A 490 18.48 -4.42 -4.51
C ALA A 490 17.71 -3.56 -5.52
N ARG A 491 16.90 -4.18 -6.41
CA ARG A 491 16.03 -3.45 -7.35
C ARG A 491 14.87 -2.74 -6.66
N TRP A 492 14.46 -3.23 -5.49
CA TRP A 492 13.27 -2.80 -4.79
C TRP A 492 13.62 -2.28 -3.38
N PRO A 493 14.34 -1.16 -3.26
CA PRO A 493 14.45 -0.47 -1.98
C PRO A 493 13.06 0.06 -1.56
N TYR A 494 12.90 0.40 -0.28
CA TYR A 494 11.58 0.75 0.28
C TYR A 494 10.89 1.89 -0.48
N GLU A 495 11.65 2.89 -0.92
CA GLU A 495 11.16 4.07 -1.63
C GLU A 495 10.54 3.74 -2.99
N LYS A 496 10.82 2.53 -3.53
CA LYS A 496 10.27 2.03 -4.79
C LYS A 496 9.08 1.09 -4.63
N LEU A 497 8.57 0.84 -3.42
CA LEU A 497 7.39 -0.01 -3.26
C LEU A 497 6.13 0.58 -3.92
N GLY A 498 6.00 1.91 -3.95
CA GLY A 498 4.93 2.57 -4.72
C GLY A 498 5.06 2.36 -6.24
N GLU A 499 6.29 2.37 -6.75
CA GLU A 499 6.60 2.05 -8.16
C GLU A 499 6.25 0.59 -8.48
N TYR A 500 6.56 -0.34 -7.56
CA TYR A 500 6.19 -1.75 -7.67
C TYR A 500 4.67 -1.91 -7.81
N SER A 501 3.89 -1.39 -6.85
CA SER A 501 2.42 -1.53 -6.86
C SER A 501 1.80 -0.93 -8.11
N ARG A 502 2.28 0.25 -8.56
CA ARG A 502 1.81 0.89 -9.80
C ARG A 502 2.16 0.07 -11.03
N THR A 503 3.37 -0.48 -11.09
CA THR A 503 3.83 -1.28 -12.24
C THR A 503 3.06 -2.59 -12.35
N TRP A 504 2.82 -3.26 -11.22
CA TRP A 504 1.95 -4.43 -11.17
C TRP A 504 0.53 -4.08 -11.64
N ALA A 505 -0.08 -3.03 -11.09
CA ALA A 505 -1.43 -2.62 -11.48
C ALA A 505 -1.54 -2.21 -12.95
N ALA A 506 -0.51 -1.55 -13.49
CA ALA A 506 -0.45 -1.20 -14.90
C ALA A 506 -0.34 -2.42 -15.81
N ARG A 507 0.38 -3.48 -15.38
CA ARG A 507 0.46 -4.73 -16.12
C ARG A 507 -0.88 -5.45 -16.17
N GLU A 508 -1.64 -5.45 -15.06
CA GLU A 508 -2.92 -6.18 -15.02
C GLU A 508 -4.09 -5.41 -15.64
N PHE A 509 -4.13 -4.08 -15.49
CA PHE A 509 -5.32 -3.26 -15.80
C PHE A 509 -5.06 -2.09 -16.74
N GLY A 510 -3.79 -1.85 -17.11
CA GLY A 510 -3.37 -0.72 -17.91
C GLY A 510 -3.05 0.56 -17.13
N GLU A 511 -2.35 1.47 -17.79
CA GLU A 511 -1.78 2.69 -17.17
C GLU A 511 -2.82 3.66 -16.61
N LYS A 512 -4.00 3.76 -17.25
CA LYS A 512 -4.98 4.81 -16.97
C LYS A 512 -5.43 4.86 -15.52
N HIS A 513 -5.62 3.69 -14.91
CA HIS A 513 -6.11 3.55 -13.52
C HIS A 513 -5.07 2.94 -12.58
N ALA A 514 -3.85 2.67 -13.06
CA ALA A 514 -2.82 1.95 -12.30
C ALA A 514 -2.47 2.60 -10.95
N GLY A 515 -2.37 3.93 -10.90
CA GLY A 515 -2.06 4.65 -9.65
C GLY A 515 -3.16 4.47 -8.60
N GLU A 516 -4.43 4.58 -9.02
CA GLU A 516 -5.58 4.40 -8.14
C GLU A 516 -5.70 2.95 -7.66
N ILE A 517 -5.53 1.98 -8.57
CA ILE A 517 -5.58 0.55 -8.23
C ILE A 517 -4.47 0.17 -7.25
N ALA A 518 -3.24 0.68 -7.46
CA ALA A 518 -2.15 0.50 -6.52
C ALA A 518 -2.47 1.08 -5.13
N ALA A 519 -3.08 2.26 -5.08
CA ALA A 519 -3.53 2.88 -3.83
C ALA A 519 -4.63 2.05 -3.14
N LEU A 520 -5.56 1.46 -3.89
CA LEU A 520 -6.61 0.57 -3.36
C LEU A 520 -5.99 -0.68 -2.71
N ILE A 521 -5.05 -1.34 -3.38
CA ILE A 521 -4.40 -2.57 -2.90
C ILE A 521 -3.55 -2.30 -1.65
N ASN A 522 -2.72 -1.27 -1.70
CA ASN A 522 -1.92 -0.85 -0.55
C ASN A 522 -2.82 -0.40 0.61
N GLY A 523 -3.96 0.22 0.30
CA GLY A 523 -4.95 0.67 1.27
C GLY A 523 -5.61 -0.49 2.02
N TYR A 524 -6.25 -1.43 1.33
CA TYR A 524 -7.00 -2.49 2.02
C TYR A 524 -6.08 -3.42 2.81
N THR A 525 -4.89 -3.75 2.27
CA THR A 525 -3.93 -4.61 2.98
C THR A 525 -3.46 -3.96 4.27
N LYS A 526 -3.19 -2.64 4.25
CA LYS A 526 -2.86 -1.86 5.44
C LYS A 526 -3.98 -1.86 6.47
N LEU A 527 -5.22 -1.62 6.04
CA LEU A 527 -6.37 -1.62 6.93
C LEU A 527 -6.62 -3.00 7.55
N ASN A 528 -6.55 -4.07 6.75
CA ASN A 528 -6.63 -5.45 7.21
C ASN A 528 -5.50 -5.83 8.17
N ARG A 529 -4.30 -5.23 8.04
CA ARG A 529 -3.21 -5.49 8.97
C ARG A 529 -3.34 -4.76 10.29
N ARG A 530 -4.14 -3.69 10.38
CA ARG A 530 -4.47 -3.06 11.68
C ARG A 530 -5.07 -4.10 12.63
N ARG A 531 -5.97 -4.94 12.12
CA ARG A 531 -6.58 -6.09 12.79
C ARG A 531 -7.13 -7.03 11.72
N THR A 532 -6.71 -8.29 11.72
CA THR A 532 -7.18 -9.25 10.69
C THR A 532 -8.70 -9.44 10.78
N PRO A 533 -9.39 -9.74 9.67
CA PRO A 533 -10.84 -9.89 9.63
C PRO A 533 -11.42 -10.78 10.74
N GLU A 534 -10.82 -11.95 10.95
CA GLU A 534 -11.26 -12.95 11.92
C GLU A 534 -11.05 -12.50 13.37
N LEU A 535 -10.09 -11.59 13.60
CA LEU A 535 -9.79 -11.01 14.92
C LEU A 535 -10.60 -9.75 15.24
N LEU A 536 -11.36 -9.20 14.29
CA LEU A 536 -12.24 -8.07 14.54
C LEU A 536 -13.37 -8.46 15.51
N SER A 537 -13.80 -7.49 16.31
CA SER A 537 -14.88 -7.64 17.28
C SER A 537 -15.64 -6.32 17.44
N PRO A 538 -16.87 -6.34 18.00
CA PRO A 538 -17.61 -5.12 18.30
C PRO A 538 -16.85 -4.12 19.19
N GLU A 539 -15.88 -4.60 19.97
CA GLU A 539 -15.07 -3.81 20.90
C GLU A 539 -13.74 -3.30 20.29
N THR A 540 -13.39 -3.70 19.06
CA THR A 540 -12.07 -3.39 18.49
C THR A 540 -11.81 -1.90 18.38
N PHE A 541 -12.76 -1.12 17.84
CA PHE A 541 -12.61 0.32 17.66
C PHE A 541 -13.49 1.08 18.63
N SER A 542 -12.92 2.08 19.28
CA SER A 542 -13.63 2.88 20.27
C SER A 542 -14.78 3.67 19.63
N LEU A 543 -15.97 3.53 20.22
CA LEU A 543 -17.18 4.27 19.84
C LEU A 543 -17.27 5.66 20.49
N VAL A 544 -16.56 5.90 21.60
CA VAL A 544 -16.72 7.12 22.41
C VAL A 544 -15.47 8.02 22.44
N ASN A 545 -14.28 7.46 22.23
CA ASN A 545 -13.01 8.20 22.20
C ASN A 545 -12.51 8.43 20.77
N GLU A 546 -11.94 9.62 20.52
CA GLU A 546 -11.15 9.98 19.32
C GLU A 546 -11.90 9.87 17.97
N ARG A 547 -13.22 9.68 18.03
CA ARG A 547 -14.08 9.30 16.88
C ARG A 547 -13.46 8.15 16.08
N GLU A 548 -12.90 7.17 16.80
CA GLU A 548 -12.07 6.15 16.18
C GLU A 548 -12.86 5.27 15.21
N ALA A 549 -13.98 4.69 15.64
CA ALA A 549 -14.81 3.88 14.77
C ALA A 549 -15.31 4.65 13.53
N GLU A 550 -15.73 5.91 13.70
CA GLU A 550 -16.16 6.77 12.60
C GLU A 550 -15.06 7.00 11.55
N ARG A 551 -13.82 7.26 12.01
CA ARG A 551 -12.68 7.43 11.10
C ARG A 551 -12.35 6.15 10.35
N VAL A 552 -12.32 5.02 11.06
CA VAL A 552 -12.00 3.73 10.44
C VAL A 552 -13.05 3.35 9.40
N LEU A 553 -14.34 3.55 9.71
CA LEU A 553 -15.40 3.34 8.73
C LEU A 553 -15.29 4.30 7.54
N ALA A 554 -14.97 5.58 7.77
CA ALA A 554 -14.77 6.54 6.69
C ALA A 554 -13.61 6.15 5.75
N GLU A 555 -12.51 5.62 6.29
CA GLU A 555 -11.39 5.08 5.48
C GLU A 555 -11.85 3.91 4.60
N TRP A 556 -12.62 2.96 5.16
CA TRP A 556 -13.17 1.84 4.41
C TRP A 556 -14.22 2.26 3.37
N THR A 557 -15.10 3.20 3.71
CA THR A 557 -16.11 3.75 2.79
C THR A 557 -15.44 4.45 1.61
N ASP A 558 -14.45 5.31 1.85
CA ASP A 558 -13.69 5.97 0.79
C ASP A 558 -13.04 4.95 -0.15
N LEU A 559 -12.38 3.93 0.41
CA LEU A 559 -11.74 2.86 -0.36
C LEU A 559 -12.75 2.11 -1.23
N ALA A 560 -13.90 1.73 -0.67
CA ALA A 560 -14.95 1.02 -1.39
C ALA A 560 -15.63 1.88 -2.46
N GLU A 561 -15.79 3.18 -2.23
CA GLU A 561 -16.32 4.10 -3.24
C GLU A 561 -15.35 4.31 -4.41
N ARG A 562 -14.05 4.48 -4.11
CA ARG A 562 -13.01 4.59 -5.14
C ARG A 562 -12.87 3.29 -5.93
N ALA A 563 -12.91 2.13 -5.29
CA ALA A 563 -12.89 0.84 -5.97
C ALA A 563 -14.09 0.66 -6.91
N ARG A 564 -15.31 1.01 -6.48
CA ARG A 564 -16.51 0.96 -7.34
C ARG A 564 -16.42 1.92 -8.53
N LYS A 565 -15.83 3.11 -8.35
CA LYS A 565 -15.59 4.06 -9.45
C LYS A 565 -14.61 3.50 -10.48
N VAL A 566 -13.57 2.79 -10.04
CA VAL A 566 -12.63 2.13 -10.94
C VAL A 566 -13.31 0.96 -11.66
N ASP A 567 -14.04 0.08 -10.96
CA ASP A 567 -14.77 -1.04 -11.59
C ASP A 567 -15.67 -0.56 -12.73
N ALA A 568 -16.44 0.51 -12.48
CA ALA A 568 -17.34 1.09 -13.47
C ALA A 568 -16.62 1.76 -14.66
N ALA A 569 -15.33 2.08 -14.52
CA ALA A 569 -14.53 2.74 -15.56
C ALA A 569 -13.64 1.75 -16.36
N LEU A 570 -13.48 0.52 -15.88
CA LEU A 570 -12.69 -0.51 -16.53
C LEU A 570 -13.44 -1.17 -17.71
N PRO A 571 -12.72 -1.63 -18.76
CA PRO A 571 -13.30 -2.48 -19.79
C PRO A 571 -13.89 -3.77 -19.21
N GLU A 572 -14.96 -4.28 -19.81
CA GLU A 572 -15.68 -5.46 -19.31
C GLU A 572 -14.75 -6.68 -19.12
N GLU A 573 -13.83 -6.88 -20.05
CA GLU A 573 -12.83 -7.96 -20.01
C GLU A 573 -11.85 -7.87 -18.84
N ALA A 574 -11.68 -6.69 -18.22
CA ALA A 574 -10.81 -6.50 -17.06
C ALA A 574 -11.57 -6.59 -15.72
N ARG A 575 -12.90 -6.60 -15.74
CA ARG A 575 -13.72 -6.53 -14.51
C ARG A 575 -13.68 -7.81 -13.69
N ALA A 576 -13.55 -8.99 -14.30
CA ALA A 576 -13.37 -10.23 -13.55
C ALA A 576 -12.04 -10.24 -12.77
N ALA A 577 -10.94 -9.81 -13.41
CA ALA A 577 -9.66 -9.64 -12.74
C ALA A 577 -9.72 -8.57 -11.64
N PHE A 578 -10.37 -7.43 -11.91
CA PHE A 578 -10.50 -6.36 -10.93
C PHE A 578 -11.38 -6.76 -9.73
N LEU A 579 -12.45 -7.52 -10.00
CA LEU A 579 -13.34 -8.03 -8.97
C LEU A 579 -12.56 -8.87 -7.95
N GLN A 580 -11.76 -9.81 -8.43
CA GLN A 580 -11.07 -10.76 -7.55
C GLN A 580 -9.80 -10.18 -6.90
N LEU A 581 -9.06 -9.32 -7.61
CA LEU A 581 -7.78 -8.78 -7.12
C LEU A 581 -7.95 -7.52 -6.24
N VAL A 582 -9.07 -6.80 -6.36
CA VAL A 582 -9.23 -5.47 -5.74
C VAL A 582 -10.64 -5.26 -5.15
N LEU A 583 -11.70 -5.36 -5.95
CA LEU A 583 -13.03 -4.90 -5.51
C LEU A 583 -13.60 -5.77 -4.38
N HIS A 584 -13.53 -7.09 -4.53
CA HIS A 584 -14.05 -8.02 -3.52
C HIS A 584 -13.38 -7.84 -2.16
N PRO A 585 -12.03 -7.89 -2.01
CA PRO A 585 -11.41 -7.72 -0.70
C PRO A 585 -11.70 -6.35 -0.07
N VAL A 586 -11.81 -5.29 -0.87
CA VAL A 586 -12.17 -3.96 -0.37
C VAL A 586 -13.62 -3.94 0.15
N GLU A 587 -14.59 -4.38 -0.65
CA GLU A 587 -16.01 -4.30 -0.27
C GLU A 587 -16.38 -5.25 0.87
N ALA A 588 -15.82 -6.47 0.87
CA ALA A 588 -16.11 -7.46 1.88
C ALA A 588 -15.55 -7.05 3.26
N CYS A 589 -14.30 -6.57 3.31
CA CYS A 589 -13.73 -6.06 4.56
C CYS A 589 -14.38 -4.76 5.03
N ALA A 590 -14.77 -3.85 4.12
CA ALA A 590 -15.53 -2.65 4.48
C ALA A 590 -16.86 -3.03 5.15
N ASN A 591 -17.58 -4.00 4.58
CA ASN A 591 -18.83 -4.53 5.13
C ASN A 591 -18.64 -5.18 6.50
N LEU A 592 -17.60 -6.01 6.68
CA LEU A 592 -17.32 -6.66 7.95
C LEU A 592 -17.01 -5.64 9.07
N ASN A 593 -16.18 -4.63 8.77
CA ASN A 593 -15.87 -3.56 9.72
C ASN A 593 -17.14 -2.77 10.10
N GLU A 594 -17.97 -2.42 9.11
CA GLU A 594 -19.24 -1.75 9.36
C GLU A 594 -20.18 -2.60 10.21
N MET A 595 -20.26 -3.91 9.94
CA MET A 595 -21.11 -4.84 10.67
C MET A 595 -20.71 -4.93 12.14
N LEU A 596 -19.41 -5.04 12.42
CA LEU A 596 -18.92 -5.16 13.79
C LEU A 596 -19.02 -3.85 14.56
N VAL A 597 -18.78 -2.71 13.91
CA VAL A 597 -19.05 -1.40 14.53
C VAL A 597 -20.54 -1.21 14.79
N ALA A 598 -21.43 -1.60 13.87
CA ALA A 598 -22.88 -1.57 14.06
C ALA A 598 -23.33 -2.48 15.22
N ALA A 599 -22.74 -3.67 15.36
CA ALA A 599 -22.97 -4.55 16.50
C ALA A 599 -22.50 -3.90 17.82
N GLY A 600 -21.35 -3.20 17.79
CA GLY A 600 -20.85 -2.44 18.94
C GLY A 600 -21.79 -1.29 19.32
N ARG A 601 -22.28 -0.53 18.33
CA ARG A 601 -23.29 0.52 18.53
C ARG A 601 -24.60 -0.06 19.06
N ASN A 602 -25.10 -1.16 18.50
CA ASN A 602 -26.27 -1.85 19.03
C ASN A 602 -26.10 -2.19 20.52
N ARG A 603 -24.96 -2.78 20.91
CA ARG A 603 -24.66 -3.12 22.31
C ARG A 603 -24.61 -1.89 23.22
N LEU A 604 -23.89 -0.85 22.80
CA LEU A 604 -23.79 0.41 23.54
C LEU A 604 -25.15 1.07 23.67
N HIS A 605 -25.89 1.22 22.57
CA HIS A 605 -27.21 1.82 22.55
C HIS A 605 -28.20 1.05 23.42
N ALA A 606 -28.13 -0.29 23.41
CA ALA A 606 -28.95 -1.12 24.28
C ALA A 606 -28.63 -0.91 25.76
N SER A 607 -27.35 -0.86 26.13
CA SER A 607 -26.93 -0.56 27.51
C SER A 607 -27.37 0.82 28.00
N GLN A 608 -27.55 1.76 27.06
CA GLN A 608 -28.03 3.12 27.31
C GLN A 608 -29.57 3.24 27.28
N GLY A 609 -30.28 2.16 26.92
CA GLY A 609 -31.74 2.13 26.78
C GLY A 609 -32.26 2.90 25.57
N ARG A 610 -31.44 3.10 24.53
CA ARG A 610 -31.78 3.87 23.33
C ARG A 610 -32.74 3.12 22.41
N ALA A 611 -33.73 3.84 21.87
CA ALA A 611 -34.61 3.33 20.83
C ALA A 611 -33.85 2.95 19.54
N SER A 612 -32.73 3.61 19.24
CA SER A 612 -31.89 3.31 18.06
C SER A 612 -31.17 1.97 18.11
N ALA A 613 -31.11 1.30 19.27
CA ALA A 613 -30.54 -0.04 19.36
C ALA A 613 -31.20 -1.01 18.37
N LYS A 614 -32.52 -0.88 18.17
CA LYS A 614 -33.27 -1.67 17.18
C LYS A 614 -32.74 -1.48 15.75
N ALA A 615 -32.57 -0.23 15.32
CA ALA A 615 -32.11 0.09 13.96
C ALA A 615 -30.68 -0.43 13.70
N GLU A 616 -29.78 -0.30 14.69
CA GLU A 616 -28.44 -0.89 14.59
C GLU A 616 -28.49 -2.43 14.51
N GLY A 617 -29.39 -3.07 15.27
CA GLY A 617 -29.58 -4.52 15.20
C GLY A 617 -30.12 -4.98 13.84
N GLU A 618 -31.06 -4.25 13.25
CA GLU A 618 -31.54 -4.49 11.87
C GLU A 618 -30.41 -4.29 10.84
N TRP A 619 -29.57 -3.27 11.04
CA TRP A 619 -28.43 -3.01 10.15
C TRP A 619 -27.39 -4.13 10.17
N VAL A 620 -27.07 -4.67 11.35
CA VAL A 620 -26.22 -5.87 11.48
C VAL A 620 -26.79 -7.04 10.66
N ARG A 621 -28.12 -7.27 10.71
CA ARG A 621 -28.77 -8.33 9.92
C ARG A 621 -28.60 -8.09 8.41
N THR A 622 -28.76 -6.84 7.96
CA THR A 622 -28.55 -6.49 6.54
C THR A 622 -27.11 -6.70 6.10
N LEU A 623 -26.13 -6.25 6.88
CA LEU A 623 -24.71 -6.38 6.54
C LEU A 623 -24.25 -7.84 6.55
N PHE A 624 -24.78 -8.68 7.46
CA PHE A 624 -24.52 -10.11 7.46
C PHE A 624 -25.11 -10.82 6.22
N ALA A 625 -26.31 -10.44 5.78
CA ALA A 625 -26.89 -10.96 4.54
C ALA A 625 -26.11 -10.50 3.29
N LYS A 626 -25.56 -9.28 3.33
CA LYS A 626 -24.72 -8.71 2.27
C LYS A 626 -23.37 -9.40 2.15
N ASP A 627 -22.78 -9.80 3.27
CA ASP A 627 -21.55 -10.60 3.30
C ASP A 627 -21.69 -11.89 2.46
N ALA A 628 -22.73 -12.68 2.73
CA ALA A 628 -23.04 -13.88 1.95
C ALA A 628 -23.32 -13.59 0.46
N ALA A 629 -23.78 -12.37 0.12
CA ALA A 629 -23.98 -11.97 -1.27
C ALA A 629 -22.64 -11.73 -2.00
N PHE A 630 -21.59 -11.30 -1.31
CA PHE A 630 -20.26 -11.17 -1.90
C PHE A 630 -19.67 -12.53 -2.28
N THR A 631 -19.81 -13.55 -1.44
CA THR A 631 -19.42 -14.94 -1.77
C THR A 631 -20.19 -15.44 -2.99
N ARG A 632 -21.52 -15.23 -3.06
CA ARG A 632 -22.31 -15.61 -4.24
C ARG A 632 -21.88 -14.88 -5.52
N ARG A 633 -21.49 -13.60 -5.43
CA ARG A 633 -20.96 -12.84 -6.58
C ARG A 633 -19.63 -13.42 -7.06
N TRP A 634 -18.77 -13.84 -6.13
CA TRP A 634 -17.52 -14.54 -6.45
C TRP A 634 -17.80 -15.88 -7.15
N ASP A 635 -18.69 -16.70 -6.59
CA ASP A 635 -19.04 -18.02 -7.14
C ASP A 635 -19.68 -17.96 -8.52
N ALA A 636 -20.32 -16.85 -8.90
CA ALA A 636 -20.94 -16.67 -10.21
C ALA A 636 -19.94 -16.19 -11.29
N MET A 637 -18.74 -15.74 -10.90
CA MET A 637 -17.77 -15.15 -11.81
C MET A 637 -17.30 -16.15 -12.87
N LEU A 638 -17.39 -15.75 -14.15
CA LEU A 638 -16.95 -16.53 -15.32
C LEU A 638 -17.50 -17.97 -15.31
N ASP A 639 -18.82 -18.10 -15.22
CA ASP A 639 -19.53 -19.38 -15.14
C ASP A 639 -19.05 -20.29 -14.00
N GLY A 640 -18.66 -19.65 -12.89
CA GLY A 640 -18.18 -20.30 -11.68
C GLY A 640 -16.78 -20.86 -11.78
N LYS A 641 -15.90 -20.25 -12.57
CA LYS A 641 -14.47 -20.62 -12.64
C LYS A 641 -13.83 -20.71 -11.26
N TRP A 642 -14.17 -19.80 -10.35
CA TRP A 642 -13.59 -19.70 -8.99
C TRP A 642 -14.54 -20.06 -7.86
N ARG A 643 -15.67 -20.70 -8.18
CA ARG A 643 -16.61 -21.19 -7.17
C ARG A 643 -15.88 -22.04 -6.14
N ARG A 644 -16.22 -21.88 -4.85
CA ARG A 644 -15.55 -22.50 -3.67
C ARG A 644 -14.36 -21.76 -3.08
N MET A 645 -13.67 -20.89 -3.83
CA MET A 645 -12.48 -20.21 -3.30
C MET A 645 -12.79 -19.21 -2.17
N MET A 646 -14.05 -18.83 -1.96
CA MET A 646 -14.50 -17.96 -0.86
C MET A 646 -15.36 -18.70 0.17
N ASP A 647 -15.23 -20.03 0.28
CA ASP A 647 -15.98 -20.87 1.24
C ASP A 647 -15.46 -20.73 2.69
N GLN A 648 -14.32 -20.07 2.90
CA GLN A 648 -13.71 -19.91 4.22
C GLN A 648 -14.60 -19.09 5.18
N ILE A 649 -14.90 -19.70 6.33
CA ILE A 649 -15.68 -19.08 7.39
C ILE A 649 -14.82 -18.03 8.10
N HIS A 650 -15.32 -16.80 8.19
CA HIS A 650 -14.59 -15.64 8.71
C HIS A 650 -15.36 -14.83 9.77
N ILE A 651 -16.61 -15.21 10.09
CA ILE A 651 -17.47 -14.51 11.06
C ILE A 651 -17.88 -15.46 12.19
N GLY A 652 -17.70 -15.04 13.44
CA GLY A 652 -18.19 -15.77 14.62
C GLY A 652 -17.11 -16.50 15.43
N TYR A 653 -15.84 -16.14 15.26
CA TYR A 653 -14.74 -16.75 16.01
C TYR A 653 -14.80 -16.38 17.49
N THR A 654 -14.79 -17.39 18.36
CA THR A 654 -14.73 -17.25 19.83
C THR A 654 -13.44 -17.80 20.43
N ILE A 655 -12.74 -18.66 19.70
CA ILE A 655 -11.44 -19.23 20.04
C ILE A 655 -10.46 -18.99 18.88
N TRP A 656 -9.31 -19.68 18.87
CA TRP A 656 -8.35 -19.57 17.78
C TRP A 656 -8.89 -20.12 16.44
N GLN A 657 -9.73 -21.16 16.51
CA GLN A 657 -10.31 -21.87 15.38
C GLN A 657 -11.69 -21.32 14.95
N GLN A 658 -12.01 -21.49 13.67
CA GLN A 658 -13.27 -21.13 13.05
C GLN A 658 -14.47 -21.91 13.61
N PRO A 659 -15.67 -21.31 13.66
CA PRO A 659 -16.91 -22.05 13.92
C PRO A 659 -17.27 -22.94 12.72
N SER A 660 -18.27 -23.82 12.90
CA SER A 660 -18.78 -24.69 11.83
C SER A 660 -19.64 -23.98 10.77
N ALA A 661 -20.04 -22.73 11.02
CA ALA A 661 -20.75 -21.87 10.09
C ALA A 661 -20.47 -20.40 10.42
N SER A 662 -20.67 -19.49 9.46
CA SER A 662 -20.67 -18.04 9.75
C SER A 662 -21.81 -17.71 10.72
N ILE A 663 -21.48 -17.07 11.85
CA ILE A 663 -22.45 -16.71 12.89
C ILE A 663 -22.60 -15.19 12.92
N MET A 664 -23.81 -14.69 12.67
CA MET A 664 -24.11 -13.27 12.77
C MET A 664 -23.78 -12.76 14.18
N PRO A 665 -23.12 -11.58 14.33
CA PRO A 665 -22.89 -10.99 15.64
C PRO A 665 -24.17 -10.86 16.46
N ALA A 666 -24.08 -11.11 17.77
CA ALA A 666 -25.24 -10.98 18.65
C ALA A 666 -25.78 -9.54 18.64
N VAL A 667 -27.09 -9.41 18.53
CA VAL A 667 -27.80 -8.13 18.62
C VAL A 667 -28.76 -8.15 19.81
N THR A 668 -28.89 -7.00 20.47
CA THR A 668 -29.80 -6.79 21.59
C THR A 668 -30.97 -5.92 21.13
N GLU A 669 -32.19 -6.35 21.43
CA GLU A 669 -33.40 -5.56 21.20
C GLU A 669 -33.82 -4.86 22.49
N VAL A 670 -34.15 -3.57 22.39
CA VAL A 670 -34.65 -2.78 23.52
C VAL A 670 -36.14 -2.56 23.34
N GLN A 671 -36.92 -2.92 24.35
CA GLN A 671 -38.32 -2.53 24.42
C GLN A 671 -38.43 -1.14 25.03
N VAL A 672 -38.95 -0.20 24.24
CA VAL A 672 -39.17 1.19 24.67
C VAL A 672 -40.66 1.43 24.90
N GLY A 673 -41.00 2.25 25.90
CA GLY A 673 -42.40 2.64 26.15
C GLY A 673 -42.93 3.63 25.12
N GLU A 674 -44.25 3.83 25.07
CA GLU A 674 -44.87 4.75 24.12
C GLU A 674 -44.47 6.22 24.35
N ALA A 675 -44.38 6.64 25.63
CA ALA A 675 -43.98 8.00 25.97
C ALA A 675 -42.52 8.27 25.62
N GLY A 676 -42.26 9.34 24.87
CA GLY A 676 -40.91 9.82 24.58
C GLY A 676 -40.18 10.22 25.87
N ARG A 677 -38.89 9.87 25.97
CA ARG A 677 -38.06 10.15 27.14
C ARG A 677 -36.66 10.56 26.69
N LEU A 678 -36.33 11.83 26.89
CA LEU A 678 -35.05 12.39 26.49
C LEU A 678 -33.92 11.88 27.42
N ALA A 679 -32.78 11.56 26.81
CA ALA A 679 -31.53 11.26 27.48
C ALA A 679 -30.35 11.74 26.62
N ILE A 680 -29.16 11.79 27.22
CA ILE A 680 -27.93 12.18 26.54
C ILE A 680 -26.79 11.18 26.77
N ALA A 681 -25.90 11.08 25.80
CA ALA A 681 -24.56 10.50 25.89
C ALA A 681 -23.55 11.53 25.37
N VAL A 682 -22.29 11.41 25.79
CA VAL A 682 -21.26 12.40 25.47
C VAL A 682 -20.00 11.73 24.99
N GLU A 683 -19.21 12.44 24.18
CA GLU A 683 -17.87 12.00 23.80
C GLU A 683 -17.05 11.64 25.05
N GLY A 684 -16.31 10.54 24.99
CA GLY A 684 -15.44 10.08 26.06
C GLY A 684 -16.12 9.25 27.15
N ASP A 685 -17.44 9.02 27.08
CA ASP A 685 -18.17 8.34 28.14
C ASP A 685 -19.23 7.37 27.60
N VAL A 686 -19.17 6.12 28.05
CA VAL A 686 -20.13 5.08 27.68
C VAL A 686 -21.48 5.23 28.39
N ALA A 687 -21.53 5.99 29.49
CA ALA A 687 -22.73 6.13 30.30
C ALA A 687 -23.71 7.19 29.77
N ALA A 688 -25.00 6.87 29.84
CA ALA A 688 -26.11 7.75 29.48
C ALA A 688 -26.69 8.50 30.68
N ARG A 689 -27.25 9.69 30.44
CA ARG A 689 -27.89 10.55 31.47
C ARG A 689 -29.35 10.85 31.07
N PRO A 690 -30.32 10.74 32.00
CA PRO A 690 -30.16 10.18 33.36
C PRO A 690 -29.79 8.69 33.31
N GLY A 691 -29.02 8.20 34.28
CA GLY A 691 -28.58 6.80 34.38
C GLY A 691 -29.05 6.16 35.69
N ASN A 692 -29.08 4.82 35.74
CA ASN A 692 -29.38 4.08 36.97
C ASN A 692 -28.05 3.77 37.69
N TYR A 693 -27.80 4.36 38.87
CA TYR A 693 -26.77 4.06 39.89
C TYR A 693 -25.36 3.53 39.47
N PRO A 694 -24.23 4.13 39.93
CA PRO A 694 -24.00 5.50 40.39
C PRO A 694 -23.20 6.27 39.31
N VAL A 695 -23.89 6.69 38.24
CA VAL A 695 -23.30 7.60 37.23
C VAL A 695 -23.52 9.04 37.68
N SER A 696 -22.50 9.90 37.57
CA SER A 696 -22.65 11.35 37.82
C SER A 696 -23.82 11.90 36.99
N ALA A 697 -24.70 12.65 37.66
CA ALA A 697 -25.83 13.33 37.01
C ALA A 697 -25.36 14.37 35.97
N VAL A 698 -24.15 14.90 36.12
CA VAL A 698 -23.51 15.82 35.17
C VAL A 698 -22.57 15.03 34.27
N ALA A 699 -22.80 15.10 32.96
CA ALA A 699 -21.87 14.58 31.97
C ALA A 699 -20.74 15.58 31.72
N LYS A 700 -19.55 15.11 31.37
CA LYS A 700 -18.38 15.96 31.11
C LYS A 700 -17.75 15.59 29.78
N LEU A 701 -17.59 16.57 28.90
CA LEU A 701 -16.87 16.38 27.64
C LEU A 701 -15.35 16.43 27.85
N PRO A 702 -14.57 15.81 26.96
CA PRO A 702 -13.18 16.19 26.69
C PRO A 702 -13.05 17.68 26.41
N GLU A 703 -11.86 18.25 26.61
CA GLU A 703 -11.70 19.70 26.51
C GLU A 703 -11.84 20.20 25.06
N LEU A 704 -12.31 21.42 24.91
CA LEU A 704 -12.07 22.24 23.74
C LEU A 704 -10.79 23.05 23.98
N ASN A 705 -9.88 23.07 23.01
CA ASN A 705 -8.59 23.73 23.16
C ASN A 705 -8.30 24.70 22.00
N ALA A 706 -7.82 25.90 22.31
CA ALA A 706 -7.51 26.94 21.31
C ALA A 706 -6.39 26.53 20.34
N PHE A 707 -5.53 25.60 20.74
CA PHE A 707 -4.56 24.99 19.84
C PHE A 707 -5.21 24.03 18.84
N LYS A 708 -6.49 23.66 18.98
CA LYS A 708 -7.26 22.87 18.02
C LYS A 708 -8.53 23.62 17.61
N PRO A 709 -8.44 24.77 16.93
CA PRO A 709 -9.56 25.70 16.82
C PRO A 709 -10.76 25.14 16.03
N GLY A 710 -10.52 24.22 15.09
CA GLY A 710 -11.56 23.52 14.32
C GLY A 710 -12.09 22.23 14.96
N GLN A 711 -11.62 21.85 16.16
CA GLN A 711 -12.11 20.67 16.86
C GLN A 711 -13.50 20.93 17.45
N THR A 712 -14.39 19.95 17.26
CA THR A 712 -15.67 19.88 17.94
C THR A 712 -15.73 18.63 18.82
N ARG A 713 -16.54 18.72 19.88
CA ARG A 713 -16.96 17.59 20.70
C ARG A 713 -18.43 17.31 20.45
N TRP A 714 -18.92 16.12 20.80
CA TRP A 714 -20.32 15.80 20.55
C TRP A 714 -21.10 15.43 21.82
N VAL A 715 -22.37 15.82 21.80
CA VAL A 715 -23.42 15.35 22.71
C VAL A 715 -24.47 14.66 21.84
N GLU A 716 -24.73 13.38 22.10
CA GLU A 716 -25.83 12.67 21.46
C GLU A 716 -27.06 12.80 22.35
N ILE A 717 -28.12 13.38 21.80
CA ILE A 717 -29.43 13.47 22.41
C ILE A 717 -30.27 12.35 21.81
N PHE A 718 -30.92 11.55 22.65
CA PHE A 718 -31.65 10.40 22.16
C PHE A 718 -32.91 10.11 22.97
N ASN A 719 -33.74 9.24 22.40
CA ASN A 719 -35.00 8.82 22.96
C ASN A 719 -34.91 7.42 23.57
N ARG A 720 -35.49 7.26 24.77
CA ARG A 720 -35.74 5.95 25.41
C ARG A 720 -37.20 5.49 25.29
N GLY A 721 -37.99 6.22 24.52
CA GLY A 721 -39.39 5.94 24.18
C GLY A 721 -39.62 5.92 22.67
N ALA A 722 -40.85 5.66 22.25
CA ALA A 722 -41.26 5.72 20.84
C ALA A 722 -41.87 7.07 20.44
N GLY A 723 -42.40 7.84 21.39
CA GLY A 723 -43.02 9.15 21.14
C GLY A 723 -42.00 10.24 20.83
N ARG A 724 -42.36 11.20 19.97
CA ARG A 724 -41.53 12.35 19.60
C ARG A 724 -41.26 13.26 20.80
N VAL A 725 -40.03 13.77 20.91
CA VAL A 725 -39.65 14.72 21.97
C VAL A 725 -38.92 15.91 21.34
N ALA A 726 -39.50 17.10 21.43
CA ALA A 726 -38.82 18.32 21.04
C ALA A 726 -37.76 18.70 22.08
N PHE A 727 -36.60 19.16 21.61
CA PHE A 727 -35.51 19.60 22.45
C PHE A 727 -34.94 20.95 22.01
N THR A 728 -34.38 21.67 22.97
CA THR A 728 -33.55 22.86 22.76
C THR A 728 -32.21 22.68 23.47
N VAL A 729 -31.18 23.33 22.96
CA VAL A 729 -29.83 23.30 23.48
C VAL A 729 -29.40 24.73 23.74
N GLU A 730 -29.19 25.05 25.00
CA GLU A 730 -28.69 26.35 25.44
C GLU A 730 -27.24 26.24 25.90
N THR A 731 -26.49 27.31 25.74
CA THR A 731 -25.10 27.40 26.22
C THR A 731 -25.00 28.43 27.34
N SER A 732 -24.11 28.20 28.32
CA SER A 732 -23.86 29.19 29.37
C SER A 732 -23.06 30.41 28.90
N GLU A 733 -22.52 30.34 27.69
CA GLU A 733 -21.56 31.31 27.14
C GLU A 733 -21.90 31.57 25.66
N PRO A 734 -21.93 32.85 25.20
CA PRO A 734 -22.31 33.19 23.82
C PRO A 734 -21.29 32.74 22.78
N TRP A 735 -20.03 32.57 23.18
CA TRP A 735 -18.96 32.08 22.31
C TRP A 735 -18.94 30.56 22.17
N LEU A 736 -19.69 29.81 23.00
CA LEU A 736 -19.82 28.37 22.86
C LEU A 736 -20.88 28.09 21.78
N ARG A 737 -20.50 27.32 20.75
CA ARG A 737 -21.34 27.04 19.58
C ARG A 737 -21.88 25.62 19.65
N VAL A 738 -23.16 25.46 19.37
CA VAL A 738 -23.82 24.15 19.27
C VAL A 738 -24.59 24.04 17.96
N MET A 739 -24.54 22.87 17.32
CA MET A 739 -25.30 22.62 16.09
C MET A 739 -25.74 21.16 15.99
N PRO A 740 -27.05 20.88 15.81
CA PRO A 740 -28.16 21.83 15.88
C PRO A 740 -28.42 22.35 17.31
N ALA A 741 -29.00 23.55 17.44
CA ALA A 741 -29.36 24.14 18.74
C ALA A 741 -30.78 23.77 19.20
N SER A 742 -31.59 23.15 18.35
CA SER A 742 -32.92 22.66 18.66
C SER A 742 -33.34 21.63 17.63
N GLY A 743 -34.34 20.81 17.94
CA GLY A 743 -34.89 19.86 16.99
C GLY A 743 -35.98 19.00 17.61
N GLU A 744 -36.37 17.97 16.88
CA GLU A 744 -37.33 16.97 17.32
C GLU A 744 -36.66 15.60 17.28
N LEU A 745 -36.67 14.88 18.41
CA LEU A 745 -36.09 13.54 18.51
C LEU A 745 -37.02 12.53 17.82
N GLY A 746 -36.47 11.89 16.79
CA GLY A 746 -36.85 10.53 16.42
C GLY A 746 -36.16 9.54 17.38
N PRO A 747 -35.16 8.77 16.91
CA PRO A 747 -34.33 7.95 17.79
C PRO A 747 -33.17 8.74 18.42
N ASP A 748 -32.24 9.27 17.61
CA ASP A 748 -31.04 9.96 18.08
C ASP A 748 -30.74 11.21 17.24
N VAL A 749 -30.15 12.24 17.85
CA VAL A 749 -29.62 13.45 17.21
C VAL A 749 -28.27 13.78 17.82
N ARG A 750 -27.25 13.95 16.98
CA ARG A 750 -25.92 14.40 17.41
C ARG A 750 -25.83 15.93 17.35
N VAL A 751 -25.42 16.53 18.47
CA VAL A 751 -25.12 17.95 18.61
C VAL A 751 -23.61 18.13 18.69
N GLU A 752 -23.06 18.84 17.72
CA GLU A 752 -21.65 19.25 17.69
C GLU A 752 -21.46 20.50 18.54
N VAL A 753 -20.47 20.47 19.43
CA VAL A 753 -20.10 21.52 20.40
C VAL A 753 -18.71 22.04 20.04
N GLY A 754 -18.61 23.33 19.73
CA GLY A 754 -17.36 24.02 19.41
C GLY A 754 -17.29 25.40 20.09
N ALA A 755 -16.28 26.19 19.76
CA ALA A 755 -16.09 27.52 20.35
C ALA A 755 -15.67 28.57 19.30
N ASN A 756 -16.12 29.80 19.50
CA ASN A 756 -15.64 30.97 18.78
C ASN A 756 -14.37 31.52 19.45
N TRP A 757 -13.21 31.04 19.01
CA TRP A 757 -11.94 31.29 19.71
C TRP A 757 -11.52 32.75 19.82
N SER A 758 -12.03 33.66 18.98
CA SER A 758 -11.78 35.10 19.10
C SER A 758 -12.44 35.69 20.36
N GLU A 759 -13.57 35.14 20.79
CA GLU A 759 -14.39 35.63 21.91
C GLU A 759 -14.14 34.86 23.21
N VAL A 760 -13.55 33.66 23.14
CA VAL A 760 -13.15 32.90 24.33
C VAL A 760 -12.12 33.70 25.13
N PRO A 761 -12.32 33.97 26.43
CA PRO A 761 -11.31 34.66 27.23
C PRO A 761 -10.14 33.72 27.58
N ALA A 762 -8.93 34.30 27.74
CA ALA A 762 -7.72 33.52 28.07
C ALA A 762 -7.85 32.76 29.41
N GLY A 763 -7.15 31.64 29.53
CA GLY A 763 -7.15 30.75 30.70
C GLY A 763 -7.98 29.47 30.51
N GLU A 764 -8.14 28.74 31.61
CA GLU A 764 -8.91 27.50 31.69
C GLU A 764 -10.24 27.74 32.38
N ARG A 765 -11.33 27.21 31.83
CA ARG A 765 -12.69 27.38 32.35
C ARG A 765 -13.57 26.19 32.02
N VAL A 766 -14.73 26.11 32.66
CA VAL A 766 -15.77 25.12 32.35
C VAL A 766 -17.03 25.86 31.92
N ALA A 767 -17.37 25.77 30.65
CA ALA A 767 -18.65 26.20 30.10
C ALA A 767 -19.68 25.08 30.22
N ARG A 768 -20.95 25.37 29.93
CA ARG A 768 -22.05 24.41 30.07
C ARG A 768 -22.92 24.38 28.83
N VAL A 769 -23.35 23.18 28.46
CA VAL A 769 -24.44 22.93 27.52
C VAL A 769 -25.62 22.39 28.33
N LEU A 770 -26.80 22.98 28.13
CA LEU A 770 -28.06 22.58 28.75
C LEU A 770 -28.99 22.05 27.68
N VAL A 771 -29.29 20.76 27.74
CA VAL A 771 -30.28 20.13 26.86
C VAL A 771 -31.62 20.12 27.59
N LYS A 772 -32.62 20.79 27.01
CA LYS A 772 -33.96 20.92 27.59
C LYS A 772 -34.99 20.23 26.71
N SER A 773 -35.86 19.44 27.31
CA SER A 773 -37.03 18.89 26.63
C SER A 773 -38.25 19.80 26.81
N ALA A 774 -39.23 19.67 25.90
CA ALA A 774 -40.48 20.44 25.96
C ALA A 774 -41.33 20.17 27.23
N ASP A 775 -41.17 19.01 27.88
CA ASP A 775 -41.85 18.64 29.12
C ASP A 775 -41.11 19.11 30.40
N GLY A 776 -40.03 19.88 30.27
CA GLY A 776 -39.36 20.57 31.37
C GLY A 776 -38.12 19.88 31.95
N GLN A 777 -37.71 18.71 31.45
CA GLN A 777 -36.44 18.09 31.85
C GLN A 777 -35.26 18.94 31.36
N THR A 778 -34.23 19.09 32.19
CA THR A 778 -32.97 19.76 31.83
C THR A 778 -31.79 18.86 32.18
N LEU A 779 -30.95 18.56 31.20
CA LEU A 779 -29.72 17.79 31.35
C LEU A 779 -28.50 18.67 31.10
N ARG A 780 -27.54 18.62 32.01
CA ARG A 780 -26.34 19.46 31.99
C ARG A 780 -25.12 18.67 31.52
N VAL A 781 -24.36 19.29 30.61
CA VAL A 781 -23.05 18.83 30.16
C VAL A 781 -22.02 19.91 30.46
N ASP A 782 -20.97 19.54 31.19
CA ASP A 782 -19.82 20.40 31.44
C ASP A 782 -18.81 20.28 30.28
N VAL A 783 -18.37 21.45 29.79
CA VAL A 783 -17.45 21.58 28.66
C VAL A 783 -16.19 22.30 29.13
N PRO A 784 -15.10 21.58 29.44
CA PRO A 784 -13.81 22.21 29.70
C PRO A 784 -13.34 22.97 28.45
N VAL A 785 -12.92 24.22 28.63
CA VAL A 785 -12.43 25.08 27.54
C VAL A 785 -11.11 25.72 27.96
N VAL A 786 -10.10 25.56 27.12
CA VAL A 786 -8.72 25.97 27.39
C VAL A 786 -8.22 26.91 26.29
N LYS A 787 -7.89 28.15 26.67
CA LYS A 787 -7.23 29.13 25.79
C LYS A 787 -5.96 29.65 26.46
N ARG A 788 -4.84 28.96 26.24
CA ARG A 788 -3.52 29.39 26.72
C ARG A 788 -2.88 30.40 25.76
N ASN A 789 -1.91 31.16 26.24
CA ASN A 789 -1.16 32.08 25.40
C ASN A 789 -0.35 31.29 24.36
N ALA A 790 -0.47 31.66 23.08
CA ALA A 790 0.25 31.02 21.98
C ALA A 790 1.65 31.62 21.74
N THR A 791 1.97 32.79 22.33
CA THR A 791 3.28 33.43 22.16
C THR A 791 4.40 32.53 22.67
N GLY A 792 5.38 32.24 21.81
CA GLY A 792 6.55 31.43 22.16
C GLY A 792 6.33 29.92 22.17
N VAL A 793 5.11 29.44 21.89
CA VAL A 793 4.81 28.01 21.76
C VAL A 793 5.32 27.50 20.41
N LYS A 794 6.12 26.42 20.42
CA LYS A 794 6.68 25.76 19.23
C LYS A 794 6.70 24.25 19.41
N GLY A 795 6.73 23.50 18.30
CA GLY A 795 6.72 22.04 18.32
C GLY A 795 5.32 21.46 18.50
N PHE A 796 5.23 20.16 18.81
CA PHE A 796 3.97 19.48 19.10
C PHE A 796 3.40 19.92 20.45
N VAL A 797 2.19 20.44 20.44
CA VAL A 797 1.61 21.11 21.61
C VAL A 797 0.69 20.17 22.38
N GLU A 798 0.85 20.16 23.70
CA GLU A 798 -0.01 19.42 24.62
C GLU A 798 -1.45 19.97 24.61
N THR A 799 -2.40 19.06 24.39
CA THR A 799 -3.85 19.28 24.50
C THR A 799 -4.47 18.02 25.09
N ASP A 800 -5.57 18.11 25.84
CA ASP A 800 -6.14 16.97 26.56
C ASP A 800 -5.12 16.27 27.49
N ARG A 801 -4.11 16.99 27.99
CA ARG A 801 -2.98 16.41 28.76
C ARG A 801 -2.25 15.27 28.05
N GLN A 802 -2.16 15.35 26.72
CA GLN A 802 -1.45 14.39 25.89
C GLN A 802 -0.75 15.08 24.71
N VAL A 803 0.32 14.46 24.22
CA VAL A 803 0.95 14.79 22.94
C VAL A 803 1.08 13.50 22.15
N ALA A 804 0.59 13.48 20.91
CA ALA A 804 0.76 12.32 20.03
C ALA A 804 1.44 12.74 18.73
N MET A 805 2.38 11.95 18.25
CA MET A 805 3.25 12.27 17.10
C MET A 805 3.40 11.03 16.24
N GLU A 806 3.15 11.16 14.93
CA GLU A 806 3.57 10.14 13.98
C GLU A 806 5.11 10.13 13.93
N ALA A 807 5.73 8.95 13.87
CA ALA A 807 7.18 8.86 13.91
C ALA A 807 7.87 9.56 12.73
N LEU A 808 7.18 9.68 11.59
CA LEU A 808 7.68 10.39 10.40
C LEU A 808 7.90 11.88 10.65
N ASN A 809 7.20 12.48 11.61
CA ASN A 809 7.15 13.91 11.82
C ASN A 809 8.14 14.40 12.89
N PHE A 810 9.35 13.80 12.92
CA PHE A 810 10.44 14.28 13.77
C PHE A 810 10.87 15.70 13.38
N SER A 811 11.34 16.47 14.36
CA SER A 811 11.92 17.80 14.10
C SER A 811 13.32 17.70 13.49
N ARG A 812 14.12 16.74 13.97
CA ARG A 812 15.50 16.48 13.49
C ARG A 812 15.81 14.98 13.55
N ALA A 813 16.58 14.48 12.60
CA ALA A 813 17.20 13.16 12.64
C ALA A 813 18.72 13.33 12.69
N VAL A 814 19.33 12.89 13.78
CA VAL A 814 20.77 12.97 13.98
C VAL A 814 21.37 11.60 13.69
N SER A 815 22.29 11.55 12.72
CA SER A 815 23.07 10.35 12.39
C SER A 815 24.32 10.26 13.28
N GLY A 816 24.80 9.05 13.54
CA GLY A 816 25.94 8.82 14.43
C GLY A 816 26.39 7.37 14.45
N GLY A 817 27.69 7.12 14.62
CA GLY A 817 28.24 5.75 14.71
C GLY A 817 28.02 4.89 13.45
N GLY A 818 27.91 5.52 12.27
CA GLY A 818 27.59 4.82 11.01
C GLY A 818 26.12 4.44 10.85
N VAL A 819 25.24 4.95 11.72
CA VAL A 819 23.79 4.73 11.67
C VAL A 819 23.07 5.99 11.19
N GLU A 820 22.17 5.81 10.24
CA GLU A 820 21.22 6.82 9.75
C GLU A 820 19.77 6.38 9.99
N TRP A 821 18.84 7.33 10.03
CA TRP A 821 17.41 7.05 10.15
C TRP A 821 16.73 7.13 8.78
N LYS A 822 15.92 6.12 8.45
CA LYS A 822 15.10 6.12 7.24
C LYS A 822 13.62 6.07 7.57
N THR A 823 12.84 6.83 6.81
CA THR A 823 11.38 6.86 6.85
C THR A 823 10.80 5.75 5.98
N LEU A 824 9.86 5.01 6.54
CA LEU A 824 9.08 3.98 5.89
C LEU A 824 7.64 4.48 5.74
N GLU A 825 7.41 5.37 4.77
CA GLU A 825 6.07 5.93 4.51
C GLU A 825 5.06 4.82 4.22
N GLY A 826 3.86 4.92 4.79
CA GLY A 826 2.81 3.94 4.60
C GLY A 826 2.97 2.64 5.40
N PHE A 827 4.11 2.37 6.04
CA PHE A 827 4.33 1.21 6.90
C PHE A 827 3.44 1.24 8.17
N GLY A 828 3.12 0.07 8.69
CA GLY A 828 2.43 -0.04 9.97
C GLY A 828 0.97 0.42 9.92
N ARG A 829 0.44 0.84 11.06
CA ARG A 829 -1.01 1.03 11.24
C ARG A 829 -1.50 2.41 10.79
N MET A 830 -0.65 3.43 10.85
CA MET A 830 -1.00 4.85 10.70
C MET A 830 -0.21 5.52 9.57
N ALA A 831 0.58 6.58 9.80
CA ALA A 831 1.23 7.32 8.71
C ALA A 831 2.42 6.56 8.09
N GLY A 832 3.23 5.90 8.91
CA GLY A 832 4.43 5.18 8.50
C GLY A 832 5.27 4.79 9.71
N GLY A 833 6.49 4.34 9.46
CA GLY A 833 7.47 4.07 10.51
C GLY A 833 8.82 4.71 10.26
N VAL A 834 9.69 4.75 11.25
CA VAL A 834 11.09 5.19 11.13
C VAL A 834 12.00 4.13 11.74
N ARG A 835 13.11 3.81 11.08
CA ARG A 835 14.08 2.81 11.55
C ARG A 835 15.51 3.20 11.25
N ALA A 836 16.43 2.64 12.03
CA ALA A 836 17.87 2.78 11.83
C ALA A 836 18.39 1.89 10.67
N PHE A 837 19.38 2.41 9.94
CA PHE A 837 20.13 1.74 8.88
C PHE A 837 21.66 1.96 9.03
N PRO A 838 22.51 1.01 8.61
CA PRO A 838 22.15 -0.31 8.07
C PRO A 838 21.57 -1.24 9.15
N VAL A 839 20.73 -2.19 8.75
CA VAL A 839 20.06 -3.10 9.69
C VAL A 839 21.03 -4.07 10.40
N THR A 840 22.26 -4.16 9.90
CA THR A 840 23.37 -4.96 10.42
C THR A 840 24.31 -4.17 11.33
N ALA A 841 23.99 -2.92 11.66
CA ALA A 841 24.79 -2.12 12.58
C ALA A 841 24.94 -2.82 13.94
N LYS A 842 26.03 -2.51 14.67
CA LYS A 842 26.20 -3.04 16.03
C LYS A 842 25.33 -2.28 17.02
N ALA A 843 24.98 -2.94 18.13
CA ALA A 843 24.32 -2.26 19.24
C ALA A 843 25.22 -1.15 19.80
N VAL A 844 24.62 -0.02 20.18
CA VAL A 844 25.32 1.18 20.68
C VAL A 844 24.72 1.60 22.03
N VAL A 845 25.59 2.09 22.92
CA VAL A 845 25.15 2.72 24.18
C VAL A 845 24.64 4.14 23.86
N PRO A 846 23.39 4.51 24.19
CA PRO A 846 22.83 5.81 23.84
C PRO A 846 23.47 6.95 24.64
N GLY A 847 23.58 8.13 24.03
CA GLY A 847 24.23 9.33 24.58
C GLY A 847 25.25 9.95 23.62
N GLY A 848 25.73 11.16 23.94
CA GLY A 848 26.67 11.90 23.09
C GLY A 848 26.18 12.08 21.65
N ASP A 849 27.03 11.73 20.69
CA ASP A 849 26.76 11.83 19.25
C ASP A 849 26.12 10.57 18.64
N SER A 850 25.58 9.66 19.46
CA SER A 850 24.86 8.49 18.94
C SER A 850 23.58 8.88 18.20
N ALA A 851 23.20 8.06 17.22
CA ALA A 851 22.08 8.34 16.33
C ALA A 851 20.74 8.42 17.10
N ARG A 852 19.96 9.47 16.82
CA ARG A 852 18.67 9.73 17.49
C ARG A 852 17.70 10.54 16.62
N LEU A 853 16.41 10.36 16.89
CA LEU A 853 15.35 11.25 16.44
C LEU A 853 15.05 12.27 17.53
N GLU A 854 14.78 13.51 17.13
CA GLU A 854 14.39 14.58 18.05
C GLU A 854 13.04 15.17 17.66
N TYR A 855 12.16 15.34 18.64
CA TYR A 855 10.84 15.94 18.49
C TYR A 855 10.75 17.17 19.40
N ASP A 856 10.50 18.32 18.80
CA ASP A 856 10.19 19.52 19.58
C ASP A 856 8.77 19.41 20.10
N VAL A 857 8.60 19.49 21.42
CA VAL A 857 7.30 19.41 22.10
C VAL A 857 7.12 20.58 23.05
N HIS A 858 5.86 20.96 23.29
CA HIS A 858 5.50 21.97 24.26
C HIS A 858 4.52 21.39 25.29
N LEU A 859 5.00 21.21 26.52
CA LEU A 859 4.24 20.64 27.62
C LEU A 859 3.78 21.74 28.58
N PHE A 860 2.49 21.74 28.92
CA PHE A 860 1.92 22.57 29.97
C PHE A 860 1.87 21.83 31.31
N SER A 861 1.78 20.51 31.27
CA SER A 861 1.84 19.64 32.44
C SER A 861 3.27 19.53 32.97
N THR A 862 3.41 19.48 34.29
CA THR A 862 4.65 19.18 35.01
C THR A 862 4.47 17.91 35.84
N GLY A 863 5.57 17.34 36.30
CA GLY A 863 5.59 16.10 37.06
C GLY A 863 5.91 14.89 36.18
N ASP A 864 5.41 13.73 36.57
CA ASP A 864 5.69 12.49 35.86
C ASP A 864 4.81 12.39 34.61
N VAL A 865 5.45 12.22 33.46
CA VAL A 865 4.79 11.93 32.18
C VAL A 865 5.24 10.56 31.69
N LYS A 866 4.33 9.85 31.02
CA LYS A 866 4.64 8.58 30.39
C LYS A 866 4.87 8.78 28.91
N VAL A 867 5.95 8.21 28.38
CA VAL A 867 6.19 8.17 26.93
C VAL A 867 6.00 6.74 26.46
N GLU A 868 4.96 6.54 25.66
CA GLU A 868 4.64 5.27 25.00
C GLU A 868 5.10 5.34 23.53
N LEU A 869 5.94 4.39 23.13
CA LEU A 869 6.30 4.20 21.72
C LEU A 869 5.49 3.04 21.16
N HIS A 870 4.94 3.22 19.96
CA HIS A 870 4.32 2.16 19.18
C HIS A 870 5.36 1.69 18.17
N CYS A 871 5.81 0.46 18.31
CA CYS A 871 6.81 -0.15 17.45
C CYS A 871 6.19 -1.30 16.66
N ALA A 872 6.76 -1.62 15.50
CA ALA A 872 6.42 -2.85 14.79
C ALA A 872 6.61 -4.06 15.71
N PRO A 873 5.78 -5.12 15.58
CA PRO A 873 5.83 -6.27 16.49
C PRO A 873 7.00 -7.24 16.22
N SER A 874 8.13 -6.74 15.69
CA SER A 874 9.37 -7.48 15.45
C SER A 874 9.84 -8.25 16.68
N LEU A 875 10.56 -9.35 16.42
CA LEU A 875 11.14 -10.22 17.45
C LEU A 875 12.65 -10.03 17.55
N ASP A 876 13.22 -10.51 18.66
CA ASP A 876 14.66 -10.59 18.89
C ASP A 876 15.30 -11.61 17.95
N PHE A 877 15.56 -11.20 16.70
CA PHE A 877 16.02 -12.09 15.63
C PHE A 877 17.50 -12.47 15.73
N LEU A 878 18.27 -11.85 16.63
CA LEU A 878 19.65 -12.23 16.96
C LEU A 878 19.75 -12.69 18.42
N PRO A 879 20.41 -13.83 18.68
CA PRO A 879 20.54 -14.35 20.03
C PRO A 879 21.39 -13.42 20.90
N GLY A 880 20.94 -13.14 22.12
CA GLY A 880 21.63 -12.27 23.08
C GLY A 880 21.58 -10.77 22.76
N GLN A 881 20.84 -10.35 21.72
CA GLN A 881 20.71 -8.94 21.31
C GLN A 881 19.24 -8.52 21.28
N PRO A 882 18.62 -8.23 22.44
CA PRO A 882 17.22 -7.85 22.49
C PRO A 882 16.96 -6.53 21.78
N LEU A 883 15.89 -6.45 20.99
CA LEU A 883 15.47 -5.21 20.36
C LEU A 883 15.17 -4.16 21.43
N SER A 884 15.93 -3.07 21.38
CA SER A 884 15.96 -2.02 22.38
C SER A 884 16.02 -0.64 21.74
N VAL A 885 15.44 0.34 22.43
CA VAL A 885 15.44 1.76 22.09
C VAL A 885 15.64 2.56 23.38
N ALA A 886 16.09 3.81 23.32
CA ALA A 886 16.13 4.66 24.50
C ALA A 886 15.37 5.97 24.31
N VAL A 887 14.85 6.51 25.41
CA VAL A 887 14.07 7.75 25.41
C VAL A 887 14.66 8.71 26.45
N SER A 888 14.77 10.00 26.12
CA SER A 888 15.03 11.07 27.10
C SER A 888 14.36 12.38 26.71
N PHE A 889 14.20 13.27 27.69
CA PHE A 889 13.91 14.68 27.46
C PHE A 889 15.17 15.53 27.64
N ASP A 890 15.35 16.51 26.76
CA ASP A 890 16.41 17.51 26.85
C ASP A 890 17.78 16.85 27.08
N ASP A 891 18.48 17.22 28.15
CA ASP A 891 19.80 16.70 28.53
C ASP A 891 19.74 15.60 29.60
N ALA A 892 18.54 15.09 29.91
CA ALA A 892 18.39 13.97 30.83
C ALA A 892 19.02 12.70 30.26
N ALA A 893 19.49 11.83 31.15
CA ALA A 893 20.09 10.55 30.77
C ALA A 893 19.07 9.68 29.98
N PRO A 894 19.47 9.08 28.84
CA PRO A 894 18.62 8.16 28.08
C PRO A 894 18.19 6.94 28.91
N GLN A 895 16.89 6.67 28.96
CA GLN A 895 16.32 5.45 29.54
C GLN A 895 16.19 4.38 28.46
N VAL A 896 16.98 3.31 28.56
CA VAL A 896 16.90 2.16 27.64
C VAL A 896 15.71 1.28 28.01
N VAL A 897 14.89 0.93 27.01
CA VAL A 897 13.76 0.01 27.13
C VAL A 897 13.84 -1.08 26.07
N LYS A 898 13.59 -2.32 26.48
CA LYS A 898 13.49 -3.49 25.59
C LYS A 898 12.06 -3.60 25.05
N LEU A 899 11.89 -4.14 23.84
CA LEU A 899 10.57 -4.40 23.25
C LEU A 899 9.80 -5.55 23.93
N GLY A 900 10.48 -6.38 24.73
CA GLY A 900 9.85 -7.45 25.51
C GLY A 900 9.21 -8.53 24.62
N THR A 901 9.90 -8.95 23.56
CA THR A 901 9.32 -9.70 22.43
C THR A 901 8.69 -11.04 22.81
N TRP A 902 9.19 -11.67 23.89
CA TRP A 902 8.76 -12.96 24.43
C TRP A 902 8.56 -12.92 25.96
N THR A 903 7.95 -11.85 26.49
CA THR A 903 7.70 -11.74 27.95
C THR A 903 6.74 -12.82 28.45
N SER A 904 5.72 -13.15 27.65
CA SER A 904 4.82 -14.28 27.79
C SER A 904 4.05 -14.49 26.48
N ASP A 905 3.43 -15.66 26.29
CA ASP A 905 2.59 -15.93 25.11
C ASP A 905 1.51 -14.87 24.92
N ALA A 906 0.81 -14.48 25.99
CA ALA A 906 -0.22 -13.44 25.95
C ALA A 906 0.32 -12.07 25.46
N THR A 907 1.58 -11.72 25.76
CA THR A 907 2.17 -10.47 25.25
C THR A 907 2.53 -10.55 23.77
N TRP A 908 2.98 -11.71 23.29
CA TRP A 908 3.23 -11.95 21.87
C TRP A 908 1.90 -11.99 21.10
N GLU A 909 0.92 -12.76 21.57
CA GLU A 909 -0.44 -12.85 21.01
C GLU A 909 -1.07 -11.47 20.86
N LYS A 910 -1.01 -10.65 21.92
CA LYS A 910 -1.51 -9.28 21.85
C LYS A 910 -0.75 -8.46 20.80
N ALA A 911 0.57 -8.58 20.73
CA ALA A 911 1.37 -7.81 19.79
C ALA A 911 1.09 -8.16 18.32
N VAL A 912 0.93 -9.45 18.00
CA VAL A 912 0.61 -9.89 16.63
C VAL A 912 -0.84 -9.60 16.27
N ALA A 913 -1.76 -9.79 17.20
CA ALA A 913 -3.18 -9.51 16.99
C ALA A 913 -3.44 -7.99 16.83
N GLU A 914 -2.64 -7.14 17.49
CA GLU A 914 -2.75 -5.69 17.38
C GLU A 914 -1.80 -5.07 16.33
N SER A 915 -0.96 -5.89 15.70
CA SER A 915 0.12 -5.49 14.78
C SER A 915 1.03 -4.39 15.35
N VAL A 916 1.29 -4.40 16.67
CA VAL A 916 2.11 -3.38 17.34
C VAL A 916 2.65 -3.89 18.67
N ARG A 917 3.86 -3.45 19.04
CA ARG A 917 4.38 -3.51 20.41
C ARG A 917 4.39 -2.11 21.00
N ARG A 918 3.81 -1.96 22.20
CA ARG A 918 3.83 -0.70 22.96
C ARG A 918 4.88 -0.79 24.05
N VAL A 919 5.85 0.12 24.06
CA VAL A 919 6.87 0.22 25.12
C VAL A 919 6.72 1.53 25.87
N LEU A 920 6.84 1.48 27.19
CA LEU A 920 6.55 2.61 28.08
C LEU A 920 7.82 3.02 28.85
N THR A 921 8.06 4.32 28.94
CA THR A 921 9.05 4.92 29.84
C THR A 921 8.41 6.04 30.65
N THR A 922 8.93 6.34 31.84
CA THR A 922 8.39 7.43 32.70
C THR A 922 9.48 8.48 32.91
N HIS A 923 9.13 9.73 32.65
CA HIS A 923 10.05 10.86 32.69
C HIS A 923 9.50 11.97 33.58
N ARG A 924 10.39 12.64 34.31
CA ARG A 924 10.04 13.78 35.16
C ARG A 924 10.22 15.07 34.38
N VAL A 925 9.15 15.83 34.19
CA VAL A 925 9.14 17.16 33.56
C VAL A 925 9.04 18.22 34.67
N GLU A 926 10.16 18.88 34.97
CA GLU A 926 10.24 19.83 36.10
C GLU A 926 9.61 21.20 35.81
N ARG A 927 9.52 21.60 34.55
CA ARG A 927 8.97 22.89 34.13
C ARG A 927 8.05 22.73 32.94
N ALA A 928 6.99 23.52 32.89
CA ALA A 928 6.20 23.67 31.68
C ALA A 928 7.00 24.48 30.64
N GLY A 929 6.80 24.19 29.35
CA GLY A 929 7.40 24.92 28.24
C GLY A 929 7.87 24.01 27.11
N ALA A 930 8.84 24.52 26.35
CA ALA A 930 9.46 23.78 25.26
C ALA A 930 10.45 22.74 25.78
N HIS A 931 10.38 21.55 25.21
CA HIS A 931 11.29 20.44 25.44
C HIS A 931 11.65 19.75 24.13
N VAL A 932 12.76 19.03 24.14
CA VAL A 932 13.14 18.13 23.05
C VAL A 932 13.03 16.69 23.55
N LEU A 933 12.06 15.94 23.03
CA LEU A 933 12.01 14.50 23.22
C LEU A 933 12.99 13.83 22.26
N LYS A 934 13.89 13.01 22.80
CA LYS A 934 14.92 12.29 22.05
C LYS A 934 14.64 10.79 22.07
N ILE A 935 14.64 10.15 20.90
CA ILE A 935 14.55 8.69 20.75
C ILE A 935 15.85 8.18 20.13
N TRP A 936 16.60 7.39 20.89
CA TRP A 936 17.95 6.96 20.54
C TRP A 936 17.95 5.54 19.99
N CYS A 937 18.76 5.33 18.94
CA CYS A 937 19.03 3.97 18.47
C CYS A 937 19.90 3.23 19.50
N VAL A 938 19.46 2.05 19.93
CA VAL A 938 20.25 1.13 20.77
C VAL A 938 20.63 -0.10 19.97
N THR A 939 19.64 -0.83 19.45
CA THR A 939 19.84 -1.93 18.50
C THR A 939 19.15 -1.62 17.18
N PRO A 940 19.76 -1.91 16.01
CA PRO A 940 19.03 -1.83 14.75
C PRO A 940 17.92 -2.89 14.69
N GLY A 941 16.89 -2.66 13.88
CA GLY A 941 15.75 -3.57 13.75
C GLY A 941 14.45 -3.08 14.40
N VAL A 942 14.53 -2.10 15.30
CA VAL A 942 13.34 -1.41 15.83
C VAL A 942 12.76 -0.49 14.74
N VAL A 943 11.47 -0.62 14.47
CA VAL A 943 10.69 0.30 13.63
C VAL A 943 9.69 1.02 14.54
N ILE A 944 9.80 2.34 14.63
CA ILE A 944 8.92 3.18 15.46
C ILE A 944 7.83 3.75 14.54
N GLU A 945 6.57 3.53 14.86
CA GLU A 945 5.41 4.04 14.11
C GLU A 945 4.85 5.33 14.73
N ARG A 946 4.83 5.40 16.06
CA ARG A 946 4.18 6.48 16.80
C ARG A 946 4.80 6.72 18.16
N VAL A 947 4.69 7.96 18.64
CA VAL A 947 5.12 8.41 19.95
C VAL A 947 3.94 9.10 20.65
N VAL A 948 3.62 8.68 21.87
CA VAL A 948 2.56 9.27 22.69
C VAL A 948 3.13 9.67 24.05
N ILE A 949 3.03 10.95 24.40
CA ILE A 949 3.30 11.47 25.74
C ILE A 949 1.95 11.57 26.47
N ASP A 950 1.78 10.81 27.53
CA ASP A 950 0.63 10.85 28.43
C ASP A 950 0.98 11.61 29.71
N ALA A 951 0.39 12.79 29.88
CA ALA A 951 0.44 13.57 31.11
C ALA A 951 -0.82 13.36 31.98
N GLY A 952 -1.49 12.22 31.82
CA GLY A 952 -2.69 11.79 32.56
C GLY A 952 -4.01 12.02 31.80
N GLY A 953 -3.97 12.09 30.47
CA GLY A 953 -5.13 12.43 29.65
C GLY A 953 -5.39 11.51 28.45
N VAL A 954 -4.49 10.55 28.19
CA VAL A 954 -4.70 9.55 27.13
C VAL A 954 -5.91 8.67 27.46
N ARG A 955 -6.88 8.63 26.55
CA ARG A 955 -8.09 7.81 26.64
C ARG A 955 -7.92 6.50 25.86
N PRO A 956 -8.53 5.38 26.28
CA PRO A 956 -8.42 4.12 25.56
C PRO A 956 -8.97 4.21 24.13
N SER A 957 -8.13 3.86 23.15
CA SER A 957 -8.48 3.64 21.76
C SER A 957 -7.47 2.67 21.13
N TYR A 958 -7.83 2.04 20.03
CA TYR A 958 -7.02 0.99 19.39
C TYR A 958 -5.76 1.55 18.71
N LEU A 959 -5.94 2.62 17.96
CA LEU A 959 -4.92 3.34 17.18
C LEU A 959 -4.27 4.48 17.98
N GLY A 960 -4.77 4.77 19.18
CA GLY A 960 -4.32 5.90 20.00
C GLY A 960 -4.99 7.23 19.64
N PRO A 961 -4.62 8.32 20.35
CA PRO A 961 -5.13 9.67 20.09
C PRO A 961 -4.68 10.20 18.74
N ARG A 962 -5.41 11.16 18.15
CA ARG A 962 -4.97 11.85 16.92
C ARG A 962 -3.66 12.60 17.15
N GLU A 963 -2.87 12.75 16.09
CA GLU A 963 -1.64 13.56 16.14
C GLU A 963 -1.93 14.98 16.67
N SER A 964 -1.08 15.43 17.59
CA SER A 964 -1.16 16.75 18.18
C SER A 964 -0.74 17.82 17.18
N ARG A 965 -1.25 19.04 17.35
CA ARG A 965 -0.87 20.15 16.49
C ARG A 965 0.60 20.49 16.68
N GLN A 966 1.32 20.65 15.58
CA GLN A 966 2.65 21.23 15.57
C GLN A 966 2.55 22.74 15.32
N VAL A 967 3.08 23.56 16.22
CA VAL A 967 3.07 25.03 16.15
C VAL A 967 4.47 25.56 15.85
N GLY A 968 4.59 26.66 15.10
CA GLY A 968 5.88 27.30 14.82
C GLY A 968 6.73 26.59 13.77
N THR A 969 6.19 25.57 13.10
CA THR A 969 6.70 25.04 11.83
C THR A 969 5.78 25.49 10.71
N VAL A 970 6.34 25.90 9.58
CA VAL A 970 5.60 26.35 8.39
C VAL A 970 4.60 25.27 7.91
N ASN A 971 4.94 24.01 8.15
CA ASN A 971 4.10 22.85 7.81
C ASN A 971 2.84 22.71 8.69
N GLY A 972 2.85 23.13 9.96
CA GLY A 972 1.72 22.91 10.88
C GLY A 972 0.47 23.73 10.55
N ARG A 973 0.64 25.01 10.21
CA ARG A 973 -0.46 25.90 9.77
C ARG A 973 -0.90 25.60 8.34
N ALA A 974 0.06 25.27 7.47
CA ALA A 974 -0.23 24.89 6.10
C ALA A 974 -1.05 23.58 6.04
N ALA A 975 -0.70 22.56 6.82
CA ALA A 975 -1.46 21.31 6.91
C ALA A 975 -2.89 21.51 7.45
N GLU A 976 -3.08 22.44 8.38
CA GLU A 976 -4.40 22.78 8.93
C GLU A 976 -5.36 23.34 7.87
N LEU A 977 -4.84 24.21 6.99
CA LEU A 977 -5.62 24.94 5.98
C LEU A 977 -5.68 24.23 4.63
N ALA A 978 -4.63 23.49 4.26
CA ALA A 978 -4.50 22.83 2.96
C ALA A 978 -5.65 21.85 2.71
N ARG A 979 -6.33 21.99 1.56
CA ARG A 979 -7.36 21.06 1.12
C ARG A 979 -7.14 20.70 -0.35
N PRO A 980 -7.09 19.41 -0.73
CA PRO A 980 -7.06 19.03 -2.13
C PRO A 980 -8.32 19.48 -2.85
N ARG A 981 -8.24 19.58 -4.17
CA ARG A 981 -9.43 19.60 -5.03
C ARG A 981 -10.02 18.19 -5.05
N GLY A 982 -11.34 18.07 -4.91
CA GLY A 982 -12.02 16.77 -4.95
C GLY A 982 -12.25 16.21 -6.36
N ASP A 983 -11.89 16.97 -7.40
CA ASP A 983 -12.11 16.59 -8.80
C ASP A 983 -10.86 16.00 -9.45
N ALA A 984 -11.04 14.92 -10.21
CA ALA A 984 -9.95 14.15 -10.81
C ALA A 984 -9.09 14.97 -11.80
N ASN A 985 -9.69 15.91 -12.51
CA ASN A 985 -8.96 16.74 -13.46
C ASN A 985 -7.94 17.65 -12.75
N SER A 986 -8.30 18.20 -11.58
CA SER A 986 -7.38 18.98 -10.76
C SER A 986 -6.25 18.14 -10.17
N MET A 987 -6.50 16.88 -9.81
CA MET A 987 -5.46 15.96 -9.34
C MET A 987 -4.45 15.63 -10.45
N LEU A 988 -4.93 15.37 -11.68
CA LEU A 988 -4.06 15.18 -12.83
C LEU A 988 -3.27 16.44 -13.18
N ALA A 989 -3.89 17.61 -13.07
CA ALA A 989 -3.22 18.88 -13.31
C ALA A 989 -2.10 19.12 -12.28
N HIS A 990 -2.36 18.79 -11.01
CA HIS A 990 -1.35 18.84 -9.96
C HIS A 990 -0.15 17.95 -10.30
N GLU A 991 -0.37 16.70 -10.71
CA GLU A 991 0.72 15.81 -11.13
C GLU A 991 1.54 16.38 -12.30
N GLN A 992 0.88 16.96 -13.31
CA GLN A 992 1.57 17.62 -14.44
C GLN A 992 2.38 18.83 -13.98
N LEU A 993 1.86 19.62 -13.04
CA LEU A 993 2.58 20.77 -12.47
C LEU A 993 3.76 20.32 -11.60
N VAL A 994 3.65 19.23 -10.83
CA VAL A 994 4.78 18.64 -10.09
C VAL A 994 5.87 18.14 -11.06
N GLN A 995 5.49 17.49 -12.15
CA GLN A 995 6.45 17.08 -13.19
C GLN A 995 7.14 18.29 -13.83
N LYS A 996 6.38 19.36 -14.10
CA LYS A 996 6.91 20.62 -14.62
C LYS A 996 7.90 21.25 -13.63
N ALA A 997 7.59 21.25 -12.33
CA ALA A 997 8.48 21.73 -11.27
C ALA A 997 9.80 20.94 -11.24
N ARG A 998 9.73 19.61 -11.29
CA ARG A 998 10.90 18.71 -11.30
C ARG A 998 11.80 18.87 -12.52
N ALA A 999 11.25 19.30 -13.66
CA ALA A 999 12.04 19.59 -14.86
C ALA A 999 12.96 20.83 -14.69
N GLY A 1000 12.78 21.61 -13.62
CA GLY A 1000 13.66 22.70 -13.20
C GLY A 1000 13.70 23.87 -14.18
N ARG A 1001 14.72 24.73 -14.06
CA ARG A 1001 14.98 25.89 -14.95
C ARG A 1001 13.83 26.90 -14.99
N ILE A 1002 13.27 27.23 -13.83
CA ILE A 1002 12.20 28.22 -13.68
C ILE A 1002 12.75 29.37 -12.83
N ASP A 1003 13.00 30.53 -13.44
CA ASP A 1003 13.48 31.71 -12.71
C ASP A 1003 12.30 32.57 -12.19
N VAL A 1004 11.18 32.60 -12.91
CA VAL A 1004 9.93 33.28 -12.50
C VAL A 1004 8.81 32.27 -12.34
N TYR A 1005 8.32 32.11 -11.12
CA TYR A 1005 7.27 31.15 -10.76
C TYR A 1005 5.94 31.87 -10.53
N PHE A 1006 5.00 31.74 -11.46
CA PHE A 1006 3.66 32.30 -11.33
C PHE A 1006 2.73 31.34 -10.60
N LEU A 1007 2.32 31.71 -9.38
CA LEU A 1007 1.44 30.93 -8.53
C LEU A 1007 0.07 31.60 -8.44
N GLY A 1008 -1.00 30.86 -8.74
CA GLY A 1008 -2.33 31.44 -8.57
C GLY A 1008 -3.51 30.58 -9.03
N ASP A 1009 -4.62 31.26 -9.27
CA ASP A 1009 -5.90 30.66 -9.65
C ASP A 1009 -6.17 30.68 -11.18
N SER A 1010 -7.44 30.67 -11.59
CA SER A 1010 -7.88 30.68 -12.98
C SER A 1010 -7.38 31.89 -13.78
N ILE A 1011 -7.21 33.06 -13.14
CA ILE A 1011 -6.70 34.27 -13.80
C ILE A 1011 -5.23 34.06 -14.17
N THR A 1012 -4.45 33.44 -13.28
CA THR A 1012 -3.06 33.11 -13.59
C THR A 1012 -2.99 32.01 -14.65
N ARG A 1013 -3.78 30.93 -14.51
CA ARG A 1013 -3.80 29.78 -15.44
C ARG A 1013 -4.04 30.19 -16.88
N ARG A 1014 -5.09 31.00 -17.12
CA ARG A 1014 -5.54 31.36 -18.48
C ARG A 1014 -4.46 32.05 -19.30
N TRP A 1015 -3.52 32.76 -18.67
CA TRP A 1015 -2.48 33.49 -19.38
C TRP A 1015 -1.46 32.56 -20.06
N GLY A 1016 -1.06 31.47 -19.40
CA GLY A 1016 0.00 30.58 -19.86
C GLY A 1016 -0.47 29.18 -20.29
N GLY A 1017 -1.77 28.89 -20.31
CA GLY A 1017 -2.31 27.56 -20.63
C GLY A 1017 -2.31 27.24 -22.12
N THR A 1018 -1.99 25.99 -22.50
CA THR A 1018 -2.01 25.56 -23.92
C THR A 1018 -3.41 25.48 -24.52
N ASP A 1019 -4.44 25.42 -23.68
CA ASP A 1019 -5.86 25.50 -24.02
C ASP A 1019 -6.33 26.94 -24.33
N TYR A 1020 -5.46 27.95 -24.17
CA TYR A 1020 -5.72 29.36 -24.54
C TYR A 1020 -4.64 29.92 -25.48
N PRO A 1021 -4.66 29.57 -26.78
CA PRO A 1021 -3.56 29.86 -27.70
C PRO A 1021 -3.23 31.36 -27.82
N ASP A 1022 -4.23 32.23 -27.90
CA ASP A 1022 -4.00 33.68 -28.03
C ASP A 1022 -3.38 34.29 -26.77
N PHE A 1023 -3.79 33.83 -25.59
CA PHE A 1023 -3.20 34.24 -24.32
C PHE A 1023 -1.78 33.69 -24.16
N LEU A 1024 -1.53 32.45 -24.61
CA LEU A 1024 -0.19 31.85 -24.60
C LEU A 1024 0.79 32.58 -25.53
N VAL A 1025 0.34 33.05 -26.70
CA VAL A 1025 1.15 33.92 -27.57
C VAL A 1025 1.50 35.21 -26.84
N HIS A 1026 0.52 35.81 -26.15
CA HIS A 1026 0.72 37.02 -25.35
C HIS A 1026 1.67 36.79 -24.16
N TRP A 1027 1.58 35.64 -23.48
CA TRP A 1027 2.51 35.23 -22.41
C TRP A 1027 3.94 35.14 -22.93
N LYS A 1028 4.15 34.41 -24.04
CA LYS A 1028 5.48 34.26 -24.66
C LYS A 1028 6.06 35.60 -25.07
N LYS A 1029 5.27 36.48 -25.69
CA LYS A 1029 5.70 37.84 -26.05
C LYS A 1029 6.22 38.64 -24.84
N ASN A 1030 5.63 38.43 -23.66
CA ASN A 1030 5.91 39.26 -22.49
C ASN A 1030 6.97 38.70 -21.53
N PHE A 1031 7.13 37.38 -21.46
CA PHE A 1031 7.99 36.73 -20.45
C PHE A 1031 9.09 35.84 -21.02
N HIS A 1032 9.15 35.67 -22.35
CA HIS A 1032 10.24 34.93 -22.99
C HIS A 1032 11.60 35.51 -22.60
N GLY A 1033 12.52 34.64 -22.17
CA GLY A 1033 13.87 35.01 -21.76
C GLY A 1033 14.04 35.21 -20.26
N TRP A 1034 12.97 35.10 -19.47
CA TRP A 1034 13.04 35.05 -18.00
C TRP A 1034 12.67 33.67 -17.43
N ASN A 1035 12.59 32.64 -18.27
CA ASN A 1035 12.30 31.27 -17.85
C ASN A 1035 11.04 31.18 -16.96
N ALA A 1036 9.94 31.81 -17.42
CA ALA A 1036 8.72 31.94 -16.63
C ALA A 1036 7.84 30.68 -16.70
N GLY A 1037 7.59 30.08 -15.53
CA GLY A 1037 6.70 28.94 -15.36
C GLY A 1037 5.35 29.36 -14.78
N ASN A 1038 4.26 29.03 -15.48
CA ASN A 1038 2.89 29.20 -14.97
C ASN A 1038 2.43 27.98 -14.17
N PHE A 1039 2.04 28.19 -12.91
CA PHE A 1039 1.51 27.21 -11.95
C PHE A 1039 0.13 27.63 -11.43
N GLY A 1040 -0.64 28.34 -12.26
CA GLY A 1040 -2.03 28.67 -12.00
C GLY A 1040 -2.98 27.49 -12.23
N TRP A 1041 -3.98 27.30 -11.38
CA TRP A 1041 -5.04 26.31 -11.61
C TRP A 1041 -6.46 26.85 -11.39
N GLY A 1042 -7.39 26.39 -12.23
CA GLY A 1042 -8.73 26.96 -12.32
C GLY A 1042 -9.61 26.67 -11.11
N GLY A 1043 -10.24 27.70 -10.54
CA GLY A 1043 -11.18 27.54 -9.42
C GLY A 1043 -10.51 27.28 -8.06
N ASP A 1044 -9.19 27.37 -7.99
CA ASP A 1044 -8.45 27.21 -6.75
C ASP A 1044 -8.76 28.31 -5.74
N THR A 1045 -9.01 27.88 -4.51
CA THR A 1045 -9.02 28.73 -3.31
C THR A 1045 -7.61 28.79 -2.70
N THR A 1046 -7.40 29.69 -1.73
CA THR A 1046 -6.15 29.74 -0.96
C THR A 1046 -5.76 28.38 -0.34
N LYS A 1047 -6.76 27.61 0.12
CA LYS A 1047 -6.57 26.27 0.69
C LYS A 1047 -6.09 25.24 -0.34
N ASN A 1048 -6.52 25.38 -1.60
CA ASN A 1048 -6.10 24.49 -2.68
C ASN A 1048 -4.67 24.79 -3.12
N ILE A 1049 -4.33 26.07 -3.24
CA ILE A 1049 -2.96 26.51 -3.55
C ILE A 1049 -2.00 26.01 -2.46
N LEU A 1050 -2.35 26.18 -1.17
CA LEU A 1050 -1.58 25.65 -0.04
C LEU A 1050 -1.35 24.14 -0.14
N TRP A 1051 -2.40 23.38 -0.48
CA TRP A 1051 -2.27 21.95 -0.69
C TRP A 1051 -1.29 21.64 -1.83
N ARG A 1052 -1.43 22.26 -3.00
CA ARG A 1052 -0.56 22.02 -4.15
C ARG A 1052 0.92 22.27 -3.86
N ILE A 1053 1.26 23.39 -3.22
CA ILE A 1053 2.65 23.74 -2.92
C ILE A 1053 3.23 22.91 -1.76
N THR A 1054 2.39 22.42 -0.84
CA THR A 1054 2.82 21.48 0.22
C THR A 1054 2.96 20.05 -0.29
N GLN A 1055 2.33 19.71 -1.42
CA GLN A 1055 2.41 18.41 -2.08
C GLN A 1055 3.36 18.38 -3.29
N GLY A 1056 4.38 19.25 -3.33
CA GLY A 1056 5.51 19.10 -4.26
C GLY A 1056 5.62 20.10 -5.39
N GLU A 1057 4.64 20.98 -5.65
CA GLU A 1057 4.73 21.90 -6.81
C GLU A 1057 5.83 22.97 -6.70
N LEU A 1058 6.30 23.29 -5.49
CA LEU A 1058 7.39 24.25 -5.24
C LEU A 1058 8.69 23.57 -4.78
N ASP A 1059 8.68 22.26 -4.56
CA ASP A 1059 9.82 21.55 -3.96
C ASP A 1059 11.01 21.48 -4.91
N GLY A 1060 12.16 22.01 -4.46
CA GLY A 1060 13.41 22.00 -5.22
C GLY A 1060 13.43 22.90 -6.46
N VAL A 1061 12.40 23.72 -6.68
CA VAL A 1061 12.31 24.60 -7.87
C VAL A 1061 13.30 25.77 -7.78
N ASN A 1062 13.50 26.32 -6.58
CA ASN A 1062 14.40 27.44 -6.29
C ASN A 1062 14.26 28.66 -7.25
N PRO A 1063 13.05 29.20 -7.46
CA PRO A 1063 12.86 30.36 -8.33
C PRO A 1063 13.51 31.62 -7.74
N LYS A 1064 13.84 32.59 -8.58
CA LYS A 1064 14.33 33.91 -8.15
C LYS A 1064 13.19 34.88 -7.83
N VAL A 1065 12.08 34.75 -8.56
CA VAL A 1065 10.87 35.55 -8.33
C VAL A 1065 9.64 34.65 -8.30
N ILE A 1066 8.77 34.86 -7.32
CA ILE A 1066 7.43 34.25 -7.27
C ILE A 1066 6.39 35.34 -7.49
N VAL A 1067 5.48 35.18 -8.45
CA VAL A 1067 4.35 36.08 -8.66
C VAL A 1067 3.09 35.41 -8.13
N LEU A 1068 2.52 35.93 -7.04
CA LEU A 1068 1.39 35.32 -6.34
C LEU A 1068 0.10 36.12 -6.56
N LEU A 1069 -0.93 35.49 -7.14
CA LEU A 1069 -2.30 36.01 -7.22
C LEU A 1069 -3.30 34.95 -6.72
N ALA A 1070 -3.94 35.18 -5.58
CA ALA A 1070 -4.86 34.23 -4.95
C ALA A 1070 -5.99 34.93 -4.20
N GLY A 1071 -7.13 34.26 -4.02
CA GLY A 1071 -8.23 34.69 -3.13
C GLY A 1071 -9.56 35.05 -3.80
N THR A 1072 -9.63 35.19 -5.14
CA THR A 1072 -10.89 35.59 -5.80
C THR A 1072 -11.99 34.53 -5.71
N ASN A 1073 -11.61 33.24 -5.70
CA ASN A 1073 -12.54 32.12 -5.60
C ASN A 1073 -13.05 31.90 -4.18
N ASP A 1074 -12.25 32.22 -3.17
CA ASP A 1074 -12.63 32.19 -1.76
C ASP A 1074 -13.74 33.22 -1.45
N LEU A 1075 -13.70 34.39 -2.09
CA LEU A 1075 -14.70 35.46 -1.93
C LEU A 1075 -16.00 35.16 -2.70
N GLY A 1076 -15.90 34.59 -3.90
CA GLY A 1076 -17.06 34.34 -4.76
C GLY A 1076 -17.83 35.61 -5.16
N LYS A 1077 -19.06 35.45 -5.64
CA LYS A 1077 -19.93 36.59 -6.03
C LYS A 1077 -20.53 37.33 -4.83
N THR A 1078 -20.76 36.59 -3.74
CA THR A 1078 -21.34 37.09 -2.50
C THR A 1078 -20.49 36.59 -1.33
N PRO A 1079 -19.53 37.41 -0.85
CA PRO A 1079 -18.65 37.02 0.25
C PRO A 1079 -19.43 36.67 1.51
N LYS A 1080 -19.05 35.56 2.17
CA LYS A 1080 -19.64 35.14 3.45
C LYS A 1080 -19.03 35.96 4.61
N PRO A 1081 -19.73 36.08 5.75
CA PRO A 1081 -19.13 36.65 6.96
C PRO A 1081 -17.82 35.92 7.31
N GLY A 1082 -16.74 36.66 7.54
CA GLY A 1082 -15.40 36.12 7.84
C GLY A 1082 -14.54 35.81 6.61
N ALA A 1083 -15.06 35.86 5.38
CA ALA A 1083 -14.31 35.49 4.17
C ALA A 1083 -13.05 36.34 3.94
N VAL A 1084 -13.09 37.64 4.26
CA VAL A 1084 -11.92 38.53 4.17
C VAL A 1084 -10.78 38.02 5.06
N ALA A 1085 -11.06 37.72 6.33
CA ALA A 1085 -10.08 37.23 7.29
C ALA A 1085 -9.51 35.86 6.89
N ASP A 1086 -10.37 34.97 6.36
CA ASP A 1086 -9.95 33.66 5.85
C ASP A 1086 -9.00 33.79 4.66
N VAL A 1087 -9.29 34.70 3.72
CA VAL A 1087 -8.45 34.95 2.54
C VAL A 1087 -7.11 35.54 2.94
N VAL A 1088 -7.10 36.56 3.80
CA VAL A 1088 -5.87 37.18 4.31
C VAL A 1088 -5.01 36.13 5.03
N THR A 1089 -5.63 35.28 5.85
CA THR A 1089 -4.96 34.17 6.53
C THR A 1089 -4.39 33.15 5.55
N GLY A 1090 -5.15 32.76 4.54
CA GLY A 1090 -4.72 31.84 3.49
C GLY A 1090 -3.52 32.38 2.71
N ILE A 1091 -3.58 33.64 2.26
CA ILE A 1091 -2.50 34.31 1.54
C ILE A 1091 -1.25 34.43 2.43
N ALA A 1092 -1.39 34.87 3.68
CA ALA A 1092 -0.26 34.95 4.61
C ALA A 1092 0.42 33.58 4.80
N THR A 1093 -0.37 32.50 4.90
CA THR A 1093 0.18 31.13 5.01
C THR A 1093 0.86 30.68 3.72
N ILE A 1094 0.34 31.08 2.54
CA ILE A 1094 1.01 30.79 1.26
C ILE A 1094 2.37 31.51 1.21
N LEU A 1095 2.44 32.78 1.64
CA LEU A 1095 3.70 33.52 1.73
C LEU A 1095 4.70 32.81 2.64
N GLU A 1096 4.27 32.37 3.83
CA GLU A 1096 5.11 31.61 4.77
C GLU A 1096 5.66 30.32 4.12
N VAL A 1097 4.84 29.56 3.39
CA VAL A 1097 5.28 28.35 2.68
C VAL A 1097 6.23 28.68 1.53
N CYS A 1098 5.95 29.71 0.75
CA CYS A 1098 6.82 30.14 -0.34
C CYS A 1098 8.20 30.58 0.18
N GLN A 1099 8.25 31.38 1.25
CA GLN A 1099 9.50 31.82 1.87
C GLN A 1099 10.28 30.65 2.48
N ALA A 1100 9.59 29.64 3.03
CA ALA A 1100 10.26 28.47 3.58
C ALA A 1100 10.86 27.56 2.50
N LYS A 1101 10.13 27.36 1.39
CA LYS A 1101 10.56 26.47 0.30
C LYS A 1101 11.49 27.15 -0.71
N ALA A 1102 11.46 28.48 -0.80
CA ALA A 1102 12.28 29.29 -1.69
C ALA A 1102 12.76 30.58 -0.97
N PRO A 1103 13.67 30.46 0.02
CA PRO A 1103 14.07 31.57 0.89
C PRO A 1103 14.79 32.72 0.16
N GLU A 1104 15.40 32.44 -0.99
CA GLU A 1104 16.10 33.45 -1.81
C GLU A 1104 15.18 34.14 -2.83
N ALA A 1105 13.91 33.70 -2.94
CA ALA A 1105 12.98 34.27 -3.91
C ALA A 1105 12.40 35.60 -3.41
N THR A 1106 12.33 36.60 -4.30
CA THR A 1106 11.47 37.76 -4.07
C THR A 1106 10.04 37.43 -4.46
N ILE A 1107 9.07 37.63 -3.56
CA ILE A 1107 7.65 37.40 -3.84
C ILE A 1107 6.99 38.71 -4.26
N VAL A 1108 6.48 38.75 -5.49
CA VAL A 1108 5.57 39.80 -5.96
C VAL A 1108 4.15 39.36 -5.62
N LEU A 1109 3.59 39.95 -4.56
CA LEU A 1109 2.22 39.73 -4.13
C LEU A 1109 1.29 40.66 -4.91
N MET A 1110 0.42 40.09 -5.73
CA MET A 1110 -0.58 40.84 -6.48
C MET A 1110 -1.79 41.19 -5.60
N GLY A 1111 -2.32 42.39 -5.76
CA GLY A 1111 -3.68 42.70 -5.34
C GLY A 1111 -4.69 41.85 -6.11
N ILE A 1112 -5.73 41.35 -5.43
CA ILE A 1112 -6.86 40.67 -6.06
C ILE A 1112 -7.55 41.65 -7.02
N PHE A 1113 -7.74 41.23 -8.27
CA PHE A 1113 -8.32 42.08 -9.32
C PHE A 1113 -9.84 42.28 -9.14
N PRO A 1114 -10.38 43.44 -9.56
CA PRO A 1114 -11.81 43.74 -9.47
C PRO A 1114 -12.62 42.87 -10.43
N ARG A 1115 -13.92 42.74 -10.14
CA ARG A 1115 -14.88 41.91 -10.90
C ARG A 1115 -16.26 42.56 -10.97
N ASN A 1116 -16.98 42.35 -12.07
CA ASN A 1116 -18.30 42.95 -12.34
C ASN A 1116 -19.48 41.96 -12.24
N ASP A 1117 -19.30 40.82 -11.57
CA ASP A 1117 -20.28 39.73 -11.49
C ASP A 1117 -20.88 39.50 -10.08
N GLY A 1118 -20.68 40.42 -9.13
CA GLY A 1118 -21.30 40.38 -7.80
C GLY A 1118 -21.36 41.73 -7.09
N GLU A 1119 -22.50 42.07 -6.48
CA GLU A 1119 -22.82 43.41 -5.92
C GLU A 1119 -21.96 43.84 -4.72
N ARG A 1120 -21.24 42.90 -4.07
CA ARG A 1120 -20.38 43.19 -2.88
C ARG A 1120 -18.96 42.67 -3.00
N ALA A 1121 -18.60 42.06 -4.12
CA ALA A 1121 -17.30 41.43 -4.30
C ALA A 1121 -16.15 42.46 -4.27
N ASN A 1122 -16.29 43.61 -4.94
CA ASN A 1122 -15.22 44.62 -5.00
C ASN A 1122 -14.94 45.30 -3.65
N ALA A 1123 -15.96 45.48 -2.81
CA ALA A 1123 -15.75 46.02 -1.46
C ALA A 1123 -14.88 45.07 -0.61
N ALA A 1124 -15.19 43.77 -0.63
CA ALA A 1124 -14.39 42.76 0.06
C ALA A 1124 -12.99 42.60 -0.56
N ILE A 1125 -12.86 42.68 -1.90
CA ILE A 1125 -11.57 42.66 -2.60
C ILE A 1125 -10.70 43.83 -2.17
N ASN A 1126 -11.26 45.04 -2.10
CA ASN A 1126 -10.54 46.23 -1.63
C ASN A 1126 -10.08 46.06 -0.18
N GLU A 1127 -10.95 45.56 0.70
CA GLU A 1127 -10.60 45.29 2.10
C GLU A 1127 -9.48 44.24 2.23
N VAL A 1128 -9.54 43.14 1.46
CA VAL A 1128 -8.45 42.15 1.41
C VAL A 1128 -7.17 42.81 0.91
N ASN A 1129 -7.21 43.57 -0.18
CA ASN A 1129 -6.05 44.22 -0.77
C ASN A 1129 -5.37 45.20 0.19
N GLU A 1130 -6.13 46.00 0.93
CA GLU A 1130 -5.62 46.87 1.98
C GLU A 1130 -4.91 46.10 3.11
N GLN A 1131 -5.40 44.90 3.45
CA GLN A 1131 -4.81 44.07 4.49
C GLN A 1131 -3.56 43.32 4.00
N ILE A 1132 -3.59 42.71 2.82
CA ILE A 1132 -2.44 41.96 2.29
C ILE A 1132 -1.30 42.87 1.84
N ALA A 1133 -1.59 44.13 1.48
CA ALA A 1133 -0.55 45.13 1.21
C ALA A 1133 0.38 45.33 2.43
N LYS A 1134 -0.15 45.19 3.65
CA LYS A 1134 0.61 45.32 4.91
C LYS A 1134 1.51 44.11 5.18
N LEU A 1135 1.38 43.03 4.42
CA LEU A 1135 2.25 41.86 4.49
C LEU A 1135 3.55 42.05 3.68
N ALA A 1136 3.62 43.10 2.84
CA ALA A 1136 4.80 43.43 2.06
C ALA A 1136 5.82 44.23 2.89
N ASP A 1137 7.08 43.80 2.85
CA ASP A 1137 8.22 44.46 3.49
C ASP A 1137 9.02 45.33 2.51
N GLY A 1138 8.65 45.31 1.23
CA GLY A 1138 9.33 46.05 0.15
C GLY A 1138 10.64 45.40 -0.31
N LYS A 1139 11.03 44.26 0.27
CA LYS A 1139 12.26 43.50 -0.06
C LYS A 1139 11.91 42.08 -0.45
N ALA A 1140 11.65 41.20 0.52
CA ALA A 1140 11.32 39.80 0.28
C ALA A 1140 9.89 39.63 -0.23
N VAL A 1141 8.97 40.51 0.16
CA VAL A 1141 7.60 40.57 -0.35
C VAL A 1141 7.32 41.98 -0.85
N ARG A 1142 7.05 42.12 -2.15
CA ARG A 1142 6.69 43.38 -2.81
C ARG A 1142 5.23 43.32 -3.25
N PHE A 1143 4.42 44.28 -2.82
CA PHE A 1143 3.02 44.35 -3.21
C PHE A 1143 2.84 45.14 -4.51
N LEU A 1144 2.09 44.58 -5.46
CA LEU A 1144 1.72 45.24 -6.72
C LEU A 1144 0.20 45.23 -6.88
N ASN A 1145 -0.41 46.41 -6.89
CA ASN A 1145 -1.83 46.59 -7.18
C ASN A 1145 -1.99 47.43 -8.46
N ILE A 1146 -2.75 46.91 -9.42
CA ILE A 1146 -2.99 47.53 -10.73
C ILE A 1146 -4.48 47.85 -10.95
N ASN A 1147 -5.28 47.78 -9.88
CA ASN A 1147 -6.74 47.82 -9.99
C ASN A 1147 -7.25 49.16 -10.53
N ASP A 1148 -6.53 50.26 -10.30
CA ASP A 1148 -6.82 51.60 -10.83
C ASP A 1148 -6.68 51.70 -12.37
N GLN A 1149 -5.95 50.77 -12.98
CA GLN A 1149 -5.83 50.63 -14.43
C GLN A 1149 -6.81 49.60 -15.02
N LEU A 1150 -7.46 48.80 -14.18
CA LEU A 1150 -8.43 47.78 -14.59
C LEU A 1150 -9.88 48.23 -14.36
N ALA A 1151 -10.13 49.10 -13.38
CA ALA A 1151 -11.46 49.53 -12.96
C ALA A 1151 -11.49 51.00 -12.53
N ASP A 1152 -12.69 51.58 -12.50
CA ASP A 1152 -12.94 52.90 -11.92
C ASP A 1152 -12.84 52.92 -10.38
N ALA A 1153 -13.01 54.10 -9.78
CA ALA A 1153 -12.94 54.30 -8.33
C ALA A 1153 -14.00 53.51 -7.54
N GLN A 1154 -15.04 53.00 -8.19
CA GLN A 1154 -16.08 52.16 -7.60
C GLN A 1154 -15.80 50.67 -7.80
N GLY A 1155 -14.65 50.31 -8.39
CA GLY A 1155 -14.23 48.94 -8.66
C GLY A 1155 -14.92 48.33 -9.89
N LYS A 1156 -15.61 49.14 -10.72
CA LYS A 1156 -16.22 48.64 -11.94
C LYS A 1156 -15.18 48.56 -13.05
N LEU A 1157 -14.98 47.35 -13.59
CA LEU A 1157 -14.02 47.10 -14.66
C LEU A 1157 -14.27 48.00 -15.88
N PHE A 1158 -13.20 48.55 -16.45
CA PHE A 1158 -13.23 49.31 -17.69
C PHE A 1158 -13.62 48.44 -18.89
N GLU A 1159 -14.13 49.09 -19.94
CA GLU A 1159 -14.56 48.37 -21.13
C GLU A 1159 -13.41 47.61 -21.80
N GLY A 1160 -13.68 46.34 -22.09
CA GLY A 1160 -12.78 45.44 -22.83
C GLY A 1160 -11.60 44.89 -22.02
N VAL A 1161 -11.48 45.12 -20.71
CA VAL A 1161 -10.38 44.57 -19.88
C VAL A 1161 -10.64 43.16 -19.34
N ALA A 1162 -11.89 42.69 -19.38
CA ALA A 1162 -12.30 41.34 -18.95
C ALA A 1162 -13.23 40.68 -19.97
N VAL A 1163 -13.13 39.35 -20.12
CA VAL A 1163 -13.92 38.56 -21.09
C VAL A 1163 -15.28 38.12 -20.54
N ASP A 1164 -15.36 37.84 -19.23
CA ASP A 1164 -16.54 37.29 -18.58
C ASP A 1164 -16.82 37.99 -17.24
N LYS A 1165 -16.49 39.29 -17.16
CA LYS A 1165 -16.62 40.15 -15.98
C LYS A 1165 -15.72 39.76 -14.79
N LEU A 1166 -14.89 38.71 -14.92
CA LEU A 1166 -13.94 38.25 -13.90
C LEU A 1166 -12.55 38.01 -14.50
N HIS A 1167 -12.45 37.22 -15.56
CA HIS A 1167 -11.18 36.87 -16.17
C HIS A 1167 -10.74 37.95 -17.15
N LEU A 1168 -9.45 38.29 -17.12
CA LEU A 1168 -8.87 39.32 -17.98
C LEU A 1168 -8.96 38.96 -19.47
N SER A 1169 -9.15 39.97 -20.31
CA SER A 1169 -8.92 39.91 -21.75
C SER A 1169 -7.44 40.13 -22.08
N LEU A 1170 -7.05 40.04 -23.35
CA LEU A 1170 -5.69 40.42 -23.78
C LEU A 1170 -5.33 41.85 -23.36
N LYS A 1171 -6.28 42.79 -23.43
CA LYS A 1171 -6.08 44.18 -22.98
C LYS A 1171 -5.81 44.22 -21.46
N GLY A 1172 -6.53 43.43 -20.67
CA GLY A 1172 -6.28 43.31 -19.23
C GLY A 1172 -4.93 42.68 -18.90
N TYR A 1173 -4.54 41.61 -19.59
CA TYR A 1173 -3.21 41.00 -19.41
C TYR A 1173 -2.07 41.90 -19.86
N GLU A 1174 -2.25 42.74 -20.89
CA GLU A 1174 -1.24 43.74 -21.28
C GLU A 1174 -1.05 44.79 -20.19
N VAL A 1175 -2.12 45.23 -19.52
CA VAL A 1175 -2.02 46.10 -18.32
C VAL A 1175 -1.22 45.41 -17.22
N TRP A 1176 -1.51 44.13 -16.92
CA TRP A 1176 -0.75 43.38 -15.92
C TRP A 1176 0.73 43.24 -16.31
N ALA A 1177 1.02 42.87 -17.56
CA ALA A 1177 2.38 42.73 -18.07
C ALA A 1177 3.16 44.05 -17.99
N LYS A 1178 2.57 45.16 -18.43
CA LYS A 1178 3.21 46.48 -18.45
C LYS A 1178 3.68 46.92 -17.06
N ASN A 1179 2.91 46.60 -16.02
CA ASN A 1179 3.23 46.95 -14.64
C ASN A 1179 4.17 45.94 -13.95
N LEU A 1180 4.12 44.66 -14.36
CA LEU A 1180 4.97 43.61 -13.77
C LEU A 1180 6.41 43.60 -14.35
N LYS A 1181 6.56 43.86 -15.65
CA LYS A 1181 7.86 43.80 -16.36
C LYS A 1181 8.96 44.72 -15.79
N PRO A 1182 8.68 45.97 -15.35
CA PRO A 1182 9.68 46.80 -14.71
C PRO A 1182 10.27 46.15 -13.46
N MET A 1183 9.44 45.52 -12.62
CA MET A 1183 9.94 44.82 -11.42
C MET A 1183 10.72 43.56 -11.78
N LEU A 1184 10.28 42.79 -12.77
CA LEU A 1184 11.07 41.63 -13.25
C LEU A 1184 12.42 42.06 -13.81
N THR A 1185 12.47 43.19 -14.53
CA THR A 1185 13.71 43.75 -15.06
C THR A 1185 14.63 44.24 -13.94
N GLU A 1186 14.06 44.86 -12.90
CA GLU A 1186 14.80 45.27 -11.70
C GLU A 1186 15.39 44.07 -10.95
N LEU A 1187 14.60 43.01 -10.75
CA LEU A 1187 14.97 41.84 -9.95
C LEU A 1187 15.87 40.84 -10.69
N LEU A 1188 15.71 40.70 -12.00
CA LEU A 1188 16.36 39.65 -12.80
C LEU A 1188 17.28 40.18 -13.91
N GLY A 1189 17.25 41.49 -14.18
CA GLY A 1189 17.87 42.07 -15.37
C GLY A 1189 17.01 41.89 -16.64
N PRO A 1190 17.50 42.36 -17.81
CA PRO A 1190 16.79 42.24 -19.08
C PRO A 1190 16.60 40.76 -19.49
N PRO A 1191 15.53 40.42 -20.23
CA PRO A 1191 15.26 39.05 -20.64
C PRO A 1191 16.35 38.52 -21.58
N ALA A 1192 16.70 37.25 -21.42
CA ALA A 1192 17.64 36.55 -22.27
C ALA A 1192 17.07 36.33 -23.69
N LYS A 1193 17.96 36.06 -24.66
CA LYS A 1193 17.56 35.73 -26.04
C LYS A 1193 16.92 34.35 -26.19
N VAL A 1194 17.06 33.49 -25.18
CA VAL A 1194 16.61 32.09 -25.19
C VAL A 1194 15.85 31.83 -23.89
N ASP A 1195 14.79 31.03 -23.98
CA ASP A 1195 14.03 30.54 -22.83
C ASP A 1195 14.22 29.01 -22.72
N VAL A 1196 14.54 28.54 -21.52
CA VAL A 1196 14.81 27.13 -21.22
C VAL A 1196 13.83 26.57 -20.18
N ALA A 1197 12.77 27.29 -19.85
CA ALA A 1197 11.73 26.80 -18.95
C ALA A 1197 11.01 25.58 -19.56
N PRO A 1198 10.50 24.68 -18.70
CA PRO A 1198 9.66 23.55 -19.14
C PRO A 1198 8.43 24.03 -19.92
N PRO A 1199 7.91 23.22 -20.86
CA PRO A 1199 6.80 23.63 -21.71
C PRO A 1199 5.54 23.99 -20.89
N PRO A 1200 4.68 24.89 -21.42
CA PRO A 1200 3.41 25.20 -20.78
C PRO A 1200 2.48 23.97 -20.71
N THR A 1201 1.65 23.92 -19.67
CA THR A 1201 0.65 22.87 -19.42
C THR A 1201 -0.74 23.31 -19.87
N GLY A 1202 -1.67 22.37 -20.05
CA GLY A 1202 -3.04 22.62 -20.52
C GLY A 1202 -4.10 22.05 -19.58
N ASP A 1203 -5.32 21.86 -20.08
CA ASP A 1203 -6.34 21.07 -19.39
C ASP A 1203 -6.09 19.57 -19.63
N PRO A 1204 -5.77 18.76 -18.59
CA PRO A 1204 -5.53 17.32 -18.73
C PRO A 1204 -6.74 16.55 -19.29
N SER A 1205 -7.95 17.08 -19.12
CA SER A 1205 -9.19 16.45 -19.59
C SER A 1205 -9.58 16.85 -21.02
N ALA A 1206 -8.89 17.82 -21.63
CA ALA A 1206 -9.20 18.27 -22.98
C ALA A 1206 -8.83 17.20 -24.03
N LYS A 1207 -9.80 16.78 -24.84
CA LYS A 1207 -9.55 15.89 -25.98
C LYS A 1207 -8.61 16.59 -26.98
N PRO A 1208 -7.60 15.90 -27.54
CA PRO A 1208 -6.76 16.47 -28.59
C PRO A 1208 -7.66 16.90 -29.77
N LYS A 1209 -7.66 18.19 -30.12
CA LYS A 1209 -8.27 18.64 -31.38
C LYS A 1209 -7.38 18.15 -32.51
N ALA A 1210 -7.95 17.39 -33.45
CA ALA A 1210 -7.26 16.97 -34.67
C ALA A 1210 -6.68 18.22 -35.37
N LYS A 1211 -5.36 18.21 -35.64
CA LYS A 1211 -4.72 19.27 -36.43
C LYS A 1211 -5.36 19.29 -37.81
N ALA A 1212 -6.05 20.38 -38.14
CA ALA A 1212 -6.38 20.68 -39.52
C ALA A 1212 -5.06 20.91 -40.28
N VAL A 1213 -4.77 20.01 -41.21
CA VAL A 1213 -3.72 20.20 -42.22
C VAL A 1213 -4.22 21.30 -43.15
N THR A 1214 -3.74 22.52 -42.98
CA THR A 1214 -3.87 23.55 -44.00
C THR A 1214 -2.76 23.37 -45.03
N GLU A 1215 -3.17 22.92 -46.22
CA GLU A 1215 -2.38 22.97 -47.44
C GLU A 1215 -1.87 24.40 -47.69
N SER A 1216 -0.55 24.57 -47.81
CA SER A 1216 0.05 25.75 -48.40
C SER A 1216 -0.21 25.73 -49.90
N LYS A 1217 -1.02 26.67 -50.39
CA LYS A 1217 -0.95 27.13 -51.79
C LYS A 1217 0.15 28.19 -51.89
N SER A 1218 0.99 27.99 -52.92
CA SER A 1218 2.15 28.75 -53.43
C SER A 1218 3.38 28.82 -52.54
#